data_AF-A0A3D1NRZ0-F1
#
_entry.id   AF-A0A3D1NRZ0-F1
#
_cell.length_a   1.000
_cell.length_b   1.000
_cell.length_c   1.000
_cell.angle_alpha   90.00
_cell.angle_beta   90.00
_cell.angle_gamma   90.00
#
_symmetry.space_group_name_H-M   'P 1'
#
loop_
_entity.id
_entity.type
_entity.pdbx_description
1 polymer ?
#
loop_
_entity_poly.entity_id
_entity_poly.type
_entity_poly.pdbx_seq_one_letter_code
_entity_poly.pdbx_strand_id
1 'polypeptide(L)'
;TVAKIAYNIRVADKVPDLELRSVRLCSVPGHTTPFTPASTPSTSEKDFTDAPLVELPDAARRSCSGVQYLFENPQGTVPSITDQRDKTADNAPACASYLMIRATRGSRILDYRIYLGENNTTDFNVGRNTAHTLDITISGDNEVDTRVHGYTLSVTDDFESNRIGDYCVLPFNASLYVNIERTKSEPTLTGELELLTPTDGTLLVDYEECASRLDLPINRQQGSNYYELVYYPKVITEARARLTYEVRVRDSYGYESRSRFEHCFANALYVVPSGGGTVSAAGALHAETANGGMLRAACYERGCTLTAKADAGYRFAGWYADEGHSELLCESETYSYVPKTYAASLYPLFVTEKVHILTDIYTVRFECDAPVEVDQDEESFIVPAGSRCTIRAMEPALLTGWYDAFDKSRRQLITADKTYSFVATEERIIAPDYAEGTDLSAAGTANSYIAPRMQEIYLFDATVQGNGRATTGITPQKLKGTSARLIWQTGTAERAVVCDVGYNGSRISFRTGTAIGGNALIGLFDKDGDCIWSWHIWATNGALTTHVYPSGYVFMDRNLGAENLDPGDPASRGLYYQWGRKDPFPYDLAAFDYGEGFAFGTYYGEDSSTATVTWAAAHPATLLGRAADPSDPAQRLSSWLGQPSPNLWGNASTGGRPTTAGAKSIYDPCPPGWRVPPPEAWTLEQTTVSSTIEGGCYLYTGSVWPYYPYAGLLHVMPTGKEMYVGVGIRTQLWTNVPGSPASDPSRVDATTAVSFGVLPPEVLQLYRQNHQAAAYPVRCVKE
;
A
#
# COMPACT_ATOMS: atom_id res chain seq x y z
N THR A 1 -89.33 13.72 38.09
CA THR A 1 -89.28 12.51 37.23
C THR A 1 -87.87 12.20 36.77
N VAL A 2 -87.09 13.21 36.34
CA VAL A 2 -85.66 13.05 36.02
C VAL A 2 -84.75 13.12 37.25
N ALA A 3 -83.53 12.60 37.12
CA ALA A 3 -82.36 12.89 37.95
C ALA A 3 -81.45 13.90 37.23
N LYS A 4 -80.74 14.74 37.99
CA LYS A 4 -79.67 15.62 37.47
C LYS A 4 -78.31 14.97 37.69
N ILE A 5 -77.52 14.84 36.64
CA ILE A 5 -76.11 14.39 36.69
C ILE A 5 -75.22 15.56 36.32
N ALA A 6 -74.50 16.10 37.30
CA ALA A 6 -73.41 17.04 37.06
C ALA A 6 -72.07 16.29 37.14
N TYR A 7 -71.13 16.62 36.26
CA TYR A 7 -69.76 16.10 36.33
C TYR A 7 -68.75 17.23 36.26
N ASN A 8 -67.67 17.09 37.03
CA ASN A 8 -66.47 17.93 36.99
C ASN A 8 -65.28 16.98 36.82
N ILE A 9 -64.72 16.93 35.62
CA ILE A 9 -63.60 16.07 35.27
C ILE A 9 -62.34 16.94 35.20
N ARG A 10 -61.27 16.51 35.88
CA ARG A 10 -59.94 17.11 35.75
C ARG A 10 -58.88 16.02 35.55
N VAL A 11 -57.85 16.32 34.78
CA VAL A 11 -56.64 15.50 34.68
C VAL A 11 -55.65 15.94 35.75
N ALA A 12 -55.11 14.99 36.51
CA ALA A 12 -54.16 15.28 37.58
C ALA A 12 -52.82 15.84 37.05
N ASP A 13 -52.17 16.70 37.83
CA ASP A 13 -50.90 17.34 37.44
C ASP A 13 -49.75 16.33 37.25
N LYS A 14 -49.84 15.16 37.90
CA LYS A 14 -48.88 14.05 37.77
C LYS A 14 -48.94 13.31 36.42
N VAL A 15 -49.94 13.59 35.58
CA VAL A 15 -50.07 13.06 34.21
C VAL A 15 -50.36 14.23 33.25
N PRO A 16 -49.36 15.09 32.99
CA PRO A 16 -49.52 16.32 32.20
C PRO A 16 -49.76 16.05 30.71
N ASP A 17 -49.36 14.86 30.24
CA ASP A 17 -49.39 14.35 28.86
C ASP A 17 -50.70 13.65 28.48
N LEU A 18 -51.65 13.55 29.40
CA LEU A 18 -52.99 13.01 29.14
C LEU A 18 -53.98 14.13 28.78
N GLU A 19 -54.71 13.92 27.69
CA GLU A 19 -55.70 14.84 27.14
C GLU A 19 -57.10 14.19 27.06
N LEU A 20 -58.10 14.81 27.67
CA LEU A 20 -59.51 14.44 27.50
C LEU A 20 -59.97 14.75 26.07
N ARG A 21 -60.79 13.89 25.47
CA ARG A 21 -61.30 14.01 24.08
C ARG A 21 -62.79 14.21 24.01
N SER A 22 -63.56 13.40 24.74
CA SER A 22 -65.02 13.48 24.72
C SER A 22 -65.64 12.86 25.97
N VAL A 23 -66.90 13.22 26.24
CA VAL A 23 -67.70 12.71 27.36
C VAL A 23 -69.08 12.30 26.84
N ARG A 24 -69.60 11.16 27.32
CA ARG A 24 -70.93 10.65 26.97
C ARG A 24 -71.58 10.02 28.19
N LEU A 25 -72.86 10.28 28.42
CA LEU A 25 -73.66 9.52 29.39
C LEU A 25 -74.29 8.34 28.66
N CYS A 26 -74.02 7.13 29.12
CA CYS A 26 -74.44 5.89 28.48
C CYS A 26 -75.48 5.14 29.31
N SER A 27 -76.26 4.29 28.63
CA SER A 27 -77.40 3.58 29.22
C SER A 27 -78.39 4.52 29.93
N VAL A 28 -78.88 5.53 29.18
CA VAL A 28 -79.94 6.46 29.57
C VAL A 28 -81.30 5.81 29.27
N PRO A 29 -82.21 5.66 30.25
CA PRO A 29 -83.54 5.09 29.99
C PRO A 29 -84.33 5.95 29.01
N GLY A 30 -84.94 5.32 28.00
CA GLY A 30 -85.72 6.02 26.97
C GLY A 30 -87.08 6.55 27.43
N HIS A 31 -87.61 6.05 28.55
CA HIS A 31 -88.94 6.40 29.07
C HIS A 31 -89.03 6.24 30.60
N THR A 32 -90.10 6.76 31.22
CA THR A 32 -90.38 6.63 32.67
C THR A 32 -91.87 6.78 32.99
N THR A 33 -92.28 6.37 34.19
CA THR A 33 -93.66 6.49 34.67
C THR A 33 -93.87 7.75 35.53
N PRO A 34 -94.80 8.67 35.18
CA PRO A 34 -94.91 9.95 35.88
C PRO A 34 -95.33 9.87 37.37
N PHE A 35 -96.22 8.96 37.75
CA PHE A 35 -96.94 9.02 39.04
C PHE A 35 -96.96 7.74 39.89
N THR A 36 -96.43 6.61 39.40
CA THR A 36 -96.33 5.36 40.16
C THR A 36 -95.04 5.27 40.98
N PRO A 37 -94.99 4.46 42.06
CA PRO A 37 -93.74 4.06 42.70
C PRO A 37 -92.77 3.44 41.69
N ALA A 38 -91.46 3.51 41.98
CA ALA A 38 -90.43 3.00 41.08
C ALA A 38 -90.70 1.55 40.67
N SER A 39 -90.89 1.33 39.37
CA SER A 39 -90.97 0.00 38.78
C SER A 39 -89.60 -0.69 38.83
N THR A 40 -89.59 -2.03 38.84
CA THR A 40 -88.37 -2.82 38.64
C THR A 40 -87.60 -2.28 37.42
N PRO A 41 -86.28 -2.06 37.53
CA PRO A 41 -85.48 -1.54 36.42
C PRO A 41 -85.51 -2.50 35.22
N SER A 42 -85.43 -1.96 34.00
CA SER A 42 -85.24 -2.81 32.82
C SER A 42 -83.79 -3.28 32.72
N THR A 43 -83.61 -4.53 32.34
CA THR A 43 -82.31 -5.13 32.00
C THR A 43 -82.14 -5.32 30.49
N SER A 44 -83.07 -4.81 29.66
CA SER A 44 -82.99 -4.89 28.20
C SER A 44 -82.41 -3.62 27.60
N GLU A 45 -81.28 -3.73 26.90
CA GLU A 45 -80.59 -2.61 26.24
C GLU A 45 -81.49 -1.79 25.31
N LYS A 46 -82.54 -2.41 24.74
CA LYS A 46 -83.50 -1.76 23.83
C LYS A 46 -84.33 -0.66 24.50
N ASP A 47 -84.47 -0.68 25.83
CA ASP A 47 -85.17 0.35 26.59
C ASP A 47 -84.28 1.57 26.88
N PHE A 48 -83.01 1.52 26.50
CA PHE A 48 -81.99 2.53 26.76
C PHE A 48 -81.44 3.12 25.46
N THR A 49 -80.84 4.29 25.57
CA THR A 49 -80.03 4.93 24.53
C THR A 49 -78.83 5.60 25.19
N ASP A 50 -77.88 6.09 24.40
CA ASP A 50 -76.79 6.90 24.90
C ASP A 50 -77.03 8.37 24.56
N ALA A 51 -76.65 9.29 25.45
CA ALA A 51 -76.69 10.72 25.18
C ALA A 51 -75.81 11.09 23.96
N PRO A 52 -76.03 12.26 23.34
CA PRO A 52 -75.11 12.78 22.34
C PRO A 52 -73.68 12.85 22.87
N LEU A 53 -72.70 12.49 22.03
CA LEU A 53 -71.28 12.60 22.35
C LEU A 53 -70.91 14.09 22.47
N VAL A 54 -70.29 14.46 23.59
CA VAL A 54 -69.77 15.82 23.80
C VAL A 54 -68.27 15.80 23.53
N GLU A 55 -67.84 16.27 22.36
CA GLU A 55 -66.42 16.50 22.06
C GLU A 55 -65.87 17.69 22.84
N LEU A 56 -64.61 17.59 23.27
CA LEU A 56 -63.94 18.62 24.05
C LEU A 56 -62.96 19.39 23.16
N PRO A 57 -63.11 20.73 23.04
CA PRO A 57 -62.12 21.55 22.34
C PRO A 57 -60.80 21.57 23.10
N ASP A 58 -59.73 21.95 22.41
CA ASP A 58 -58.34 21.97 22.91
C ASP A 58 -58.18 22.64 24.29
N ALA A 59 -58.88 23.76 24.51
CA ALA A 59 -58.89 24.49 25.77
C ALA A 59 -59.52 23.72 26.97
N ALA A 60 -60.31 22.67 26.72
CA ALA A 60 -60.99 21.86 27.72
C ALA A 60 -60.36 20.47 27.94
N ARG A 61 -59.26 20.13 27.25
CA ARG A 61 -58.63 18.80 27.34
C ARG A 61 -58.00 18.47 28.70
N ARG A 62 -57.78 19.47 29.58
CA ARG A 62 -57.24 19.28 30.95
C ARG A 62 -58.33 19.25 32.03
N SER A 63 -59.46 19.90 31.80
CA SER A 63 -60.63 19.85 32.67
C SER A 63 -61.90 20.26 31.92
N CYS A 64 -62.99 19.57 32.21
CA CYS A 64 -64.31 19.88 31.66
C CYS A 64 -65.41 19.63 32.70
N SER A 65 -66.46 20.43 32.64
CA SER A 65 -67.65 20.25 33.48
C SER A 65 -68.90 20.27 32.62
N GLY A 66 -69.93 19.53 33.03
CA GLY A 66 -71.19 19.45 32.30
C GLY A 66 -72.35 19.02 33.18
N VAL A 67 -73.56 19.21 32.65
CA VAL A 67 -74.80 18.77 33.28
C VAL A 67 -75.63 18.04 32.24
N GLN A 68 -76.08 16.84 32.59
CA GLN A 68 -77.00 16.03 31.80
C GLN A 68 -78.12 15.52 32.70
N TYR A 69 -79.20 15.03 32.09
CA TYR A 69 -80.39 14.56 32.80
C TYR A 69 -80.77 13.18 32.24
N LEU A 70 -81.15 12.25 33.12
CA LEU A 70 -81.78 11.00 32.73
C LEU A 70 -83.05 10.77 33.55
N PHE A 71 -83.91 9.85 33.10
CA PHE A 71 -84.95 9.29 33.95
C PHE A 71 -84.35 8.41 35.06
N GLU A 72 -85.16 7.99 36.02
CA GLU A 72 -84.70 7.07 37.05
C GLU A 72 -84.20 5.73 36.45
N ASN A 73 -83.13 5.20 37.03
CA ASN A 73 -82.57 3.89 36.69
C ASN A 73 -82.11 3.18 37.99
N PRO A 74 -83.04 2.60 38.77
CA PRO A 74 -82.74 2.00 40.07
C PRO A 74 -82.24 0.55 39.92
N GLN A 75 -81.02 0.36 39.41
CA GLN A 75 -80.46 -0.98 39.10
C GLN A 75 -80.01 -1.80 40.32
N GLY A 76 -80.23 -1.29 41.54
CA GLY A 76 -79.95 -2.01 42.78
C GLY A 76 -78.51 -1.88 43.28
N THR A 77 -78.15 -2.80 44.18
CA THR A 77 -76.84 -2.83 44.85
C THR A 77 -76.13 -4.18 44.67
N VAL A 78 -74.80 -4.14 44.58
CA VAL A 78 -73.91 -5.30 44.46
C VAL A 78 -72.98 -5.32 45.68
N PRO A 79 -73.32 -6.05 46.77
CA PRO A 79 -72.59 -5.96 48.04
C PRO A 79 -71.15 -6.45 48.04
N SER A 80 -70.72 -7.21 47.01
CA SER A 80 -69.35 -7.70 46.87
C SER A 80 -68.34 -6.63 46.45
N ILE A 81 -68.79 -5.50 45.90
CA ILE A 81 -67.93 -4.39 45.50
C ILE A 81 -67.53 -3.61 46.76
N THR A 82 -66.29 -3.80 47.23
CA THR A 82 -65.77 -3.16 48.46
C THR A 82 -64.76 -2.05 48.19
N ASP A 83 -64.16 -2.03 46.99
CA ASP A 83 -63.30 -0.94 46.48
C ASP A 83 -63.97 -0.27 45.27
N GLN A 84 -63.78 1.03 45.08
CA GLN A 84 -64.33 1.75 43.93
C GLN A 84 -63.75 1.30 42.59
N ARG A 85 -62.56 0.69 42.60
CA ARG A 85 -61.89 0.14 41.41
C ARG A 85 -62.64 -1.06 40.85
N ASP A 86 -63.42 -1.76 41.68
CA ASP A 86 -64.21 -2.91 41.27
C ASP A 86 -65.61 -2.52 40.75
N LYS A 87 -65.97 -1.23 40.76
CA LYS A 87 -67.25 -0.72 40.24
C LYS A 87 -67.21 -0.56 38.72
N THR A 88 -67.14 -1.69 38.02
CA THR A 88 -66.76 -1.81 36.60
C THR A 88 -67.85 -2.50 35.76
N ALA A 89 -67.63 -2.62 34.45
CA ALA A 89 -68.58 -3.26 33.55
C ALA A 89 -68.84 -4.74 33.88
N ASP A 90 -67.81 -5.48 34.34
CA ASP A 90 -67.94 -6.90 34.70
C ASP A 90 -68.77 -7.14 35.98
N ASN A 91 -68.81 -6.14 36.88
CA ASN A 91 -69.49 -6.23 38.17
C ASN A 91 -70.79 -5.41 38.24
N ALA A 92 -71.07 -4.57 37.23
CA ALA A 92 -72.26 -3.74 37.18
C ALA A 92 -73.50 -4.56 36.80
N PRO A 93 -74.68 -4.25 37.36
CA PRO A 93 -75.94 -4.75 36.82
C PRO A 93 -76.14 -4.34 35.35
N ALA A 94 -76.80 -5.21 34.57
CA ALA A 94 -77.12 -4.93 33.18
C ALA A 94 -77.88 -3.60 33.03
N CYS A 95 -77.48 -2.78 32.06
CA CYS A 95 -78.05 -1.45 31.79
C CYS A 95 -77.91 -0.41 32.94
N ALA A 96 -76.96 -0.57 33.86
CA ALA A 96 -76.58 0.49 34.79
C ALA A 96 -75.99 1.72 34.07
N SER A 97 -76.52 2.90 34.36
CA SER A 97 -76.07 4.16 33.73
C SER A 97 -74.65 4.52 34.17
N TYR A 98 -73.84 5.01 33.24
CA TYR A 98 -72.46 5.39 33.49
C TYR A 98 -72.02 6.57 32.63
N LEU A 99 -71.02 7.32 33.12
CA LEU A 99 -70.33 8.33 32.33
C LEU A 99 -69.12 7.70 31.64
N MET A 100 -69.12 7.72 30.31
CA MET A 100 -68.00 7.36 29.47
C MET A 100 -67.14 8.62 29.22
N ILE A 101 -65.85 8.54 29.52
CA ILE A 101 -64.88 9.61 29.23
C ILE A 101 -63.81 9.05 28.32
N ARG A 102 -63.54 9.71 27.20
CA ARG A 102 -62.47 9.36 26.27
C ARG A 102 -61.27 10.25 26.46
N ALA A 103 -60.07 9.69 26.36
CA ALA A 103 -58.83 10.43 26.44
C ALA A 103 -57.75 9.84 25.52
N THR A 104 -56.66 10.57 25.36
CA THR A 104 -55.45 10.10 24.68
C THR A 104 -54.22 10.44 25.50
N ARG A 105 -53.18 9.61 25.37
CA ARG A 105 -51.84 9.85 25.92
C ARG A 105 -50.81 9.37 24.89
N GLY A 106 -50.28 10.28 24.09
CA GLY A 106 -49.52 9.91 22.89
C GLY A 106 -50.35 9.04 21.94
N SER A 107 -49.79 7.91 21.50
CA SER A 107 -50.44 6.90 20.64
C SER A 107 -51.42 5.97 21.38
N ARG A 108 -51.62 6.15 22.69
CA ARG A 108 -52.55 5.36 23.51
C ARG A 108 -53.90 6.06 23.60
N ILE A 109 -54.94 5.38 23.17
CA ILE A 109 -56.34 5.81 23.23
C ILE A 109 -56.99 5.12 24.43
N LEU A 110 -57.77 5.87 25.22
CA LEU A 110 -58.27 5.46 26.53
C LEU A 110 -59.78 5.71 26.64
N ASP A 111 -60.49 4.79 27.31
CA ASP A 111 -61.83 5.02 27.86
C ASP A 111 -61.91 4.75 29.36
N TYR A 112 -62.68 5.60 30.04
CA TYR A 112 -62.98 5.52 31.46
C TYR A 112 -64.49 5.38 31.64
N ARG A 113 -64.93 4.31 32.31
CA ARG A 113 -66.35 4.05 32.61
C ARG A 113 -66.65 4.31 34.08
N ILE A 114 -67.38 5.38 34.38
CA ILE A 114 -67.72 5.78 35.75
C ILE A 114 -69.21 5.53 36.01
N TYR A 115 -69.52 4.39 36.63
CA TYR A 115 -70.90 3.99 36.95
C TYR A 115 -71.56 4.87 38.01
N LEU A 116 -72.78 5.33 37.71
CA LEU A 116 -73.59 6.16 38.60
C LEU A 116 -74.09 5.36 39.82
N GLY A 117 -74.64 6.07 40.81
CA GLY A 117 -75.17 5.48 42.05
C GLY A 117 -75.19 6.48 43.20
N GLU A 118 -75.67 6.04 44.36
CA GLU A 118 -75.59 6.77 45.63
C GLU A 118 -74.21 6.67 46.30
N ASN A 119 -73.37 5.71 45.89
CA ASN A 119 -72.01 5.57 46.39
C ASN A 119 -71.01 5.09 45.29
N ASN A 120 -69.72 5.11 45.64
CA ASN A 120 -68.62 4.74 44.73
C ASN A 120 -68.33 3.23 44.67
N THR A 121 -69.08 2.39 45.39
CA THR A 121 -68.81 0.94 45.50
C THR A 121 -70.05 0.12 45.16
N THR A 122 -70.93 -0.15 46.11
CA THR A 122 -72.01 -1.13 46.00
C THR A 122 -73.24 -0.65 45.23
N ASP A 123 -73.50 0.65 45.12
CA ASP A 123 -74.80 1.16 44.65
C ASP A 123 -74.79 1.62 43.18
N PHE A 124 -75.80 1.20 42.41
CA PHE A 124 -76.00 1.58 41.00
C PHE A 124 -77.35 2.29 40.76
N ASN A 125 -77.98 2.81 41.83
CA ASN A 125 -79.30 3.42 41.75
C ASN A 125 -79.22 4.90 41.34
N VAL A 126 -80.00 5.27 40.33
CA VAL A 126 -80.29 6.67 39.99
C VAL A 126 -81.76 6.94 40.25
N GLY A 127 -82.09 7.60 41.36
CA GLY A 127 -83.47 7.88 41.76
C GLY A 127 -84.11 9.08 41.04
N ARG A 128 -85.43 9.10 40.89
CA ARG A 128 -86.15 10.31 40.44
C ARG A 128 -85.95 11.47 41.43
N ASN A 129 -85.80 12.69 40.91
CA ASN A 129 -85.65 13.93 41.70
C ASN A 129 -84.39 13.98 42.59
N THR A 130 -83.35 13.22 42.27
CA THR A 130 -82.02 13.34 42.87
C THR A 130 -81.12 14.28 42.06
N ALA A 131 -80.02 14.73 42.69
CA ALA A 131 -78.93 15.40 42.01
C ALA A 131 -77.61 14.71 42.41
N HIS A 132 -76.92 14.12 41.43
CA HIS A 132 -75.61 13.51 41.62
C HIS A 132 -74.56 14.47 41.03
N THR A 133 -73.48 14.71 41.79
CA THR A 133 -72.31 15.48 41.34
C THR A 133 -71.10 14.55 41.35
N LEU A 134 -70.46 14.36 40.20
CA LEU A 134 -69.29 13.51 40.05
C LEU A 134 -68.03 14.37 39.91
N ASP A 135 -67.24 14.45 40.97
CA ASP A 135 -65.93 15.10 40.96
C ASP A 135 -64.83 14.07 40.62
N ILE A 136 -64.47 14.01 39.34
CA ILE A 136 -63.62 12.97 38.75
C ILE A 136 -62.20 13.52 38.54
N THR A 137 -61.19 12.84 39.11
CA THR A 137 -59.78 13.17 38.90
C THR A 137 -59.07 12.05 38.16
N ILE A 138 -58.90 12.20 36.84
CA ILE A 138 -58.16 11.25 35.99
C ILE A 138 -56.69 11.27 36.39
N SER A 139 -56.22 10.16 36.94
CA SER A 139 -54.90 10.05 37.58
C SER A 139 -53.87 9.29 36.76
N GLY A 140 -54.24 8.79 35.58
CA GLY A 140 -53.40 7.99 34.69
C GLY A 140 -54.22 6.98 33.88
N ASP A 141 -53.51 6.07 33.24
CA ASP A 141 -53.92 5.15 32.16
C ASP A 141 -53.75 3.66 32.53
N ASN A 142 -53.66 3.38 33.83
CA ASN A 142 -53.38 2.06 34.38
C ASN A 142 -54.65 1.20 34.48
N GLU A 143 -54.75 0.19 33.62
CA GLU A 143 -55.87 -0.76 33.54
C GLU A 143 -55.97 -1.74 34.74
N VAL A 144 -55.10 -1.63 35.76
CA VAL A 144 -55.33 -2.24 37.09
C VAL A 144 -56.53 -1.60 37.80
N ASP A 145 -56.85 -0.34 37.48
CA ASP A 145 -58.18 0.22 37.73
C ASP A 145 -59.05 -0.20 36.52
N THR A 146 -59.81 -1.28 36.66
CA THR A 146 -60.55 -1.91 35.55
C THR A 146 -61.75 -1.10 35.05
N ARG A 147 -61.91 0.13 35.56
CA ARG A 147 -62.76 1.18 34.96
C ARG A 147 -62.06 1.87 33.78
N VAL A 148 -60.76 1.63 33.60
CA VAL A 148 -59.93 2.14 32.52
C VAL A 148 -59.67 1.01 31.52
N HIS A 149 -59.94 1.27 30.25
CA HIS A 149 -59.51 0.44 29.14
C HIS A 149 -58.73 1.30 28.14
N GLY A 150 -57.93 0.65 27.30
CA GLY A 150 -57.28 1.35 26.20
C GLY A 150 -56.66 0.46 25.15
N TYR A 151 -56.22 1.08 24.08
CA TYR A 151 -55.40 0.46 23.05
C TYR A 151 -54.33 1.42 22.57
N THR A 152 -53.15 0.88 22.25
CA THR A 152 -52.13 1.64 21.51
C THR A 152 -52.37 1.42 20.03
N LEU A 153 -52.32 2.50 19.23
CA LEU A 153 -52.40 2.44 17.77
C LEU A 153 -51.11 3.03 17.17
N SER A 154 -50.44 2.26 16.33
CA SER A 154 -49.29 2.73 15.54
C SER A 154 -49.53 2.43 14.06
N VAL A 155 -49.40 3.45 13.22
CA VAL A 155 -49.55 3.35 11.76
C VAL A 155 -48.26 3.87 11.12
N THR A 156 -47.62 3.06 10.30
CA THR A 156 -46.30 3.33 9.69
C THR A 156 -46.20 2.68 8.31
N ASP A 157 -45.49 3.30 7.39
CA ASP A 157 -45.06 2.67 6.14
C ASP A 157 -43.52 2.60 6.02
N ASP A 158 -43.02 1.96 4.96
CA ASP A 158 -41.59 1.69 4.75
C ASP A 158 -41.06 2.16 3.38
N PHE A 159 -41.81 2.95 2.60
CA PHE A 159 -41.38 3.49 1.28
C PHE A 159 -39.99 4.14 1.31
N GLU A 160 -39.63 4.74 2.44
CA GLU A 160 -38.33 5.38 2.69
C GLU A 160 -37.14 4.39 2.74
N SER A 161 -37.40 3.08 2.80
CA SER A 161 -36.37 2.04 2.92
C SER A 161 -35.58 1.82 1.63
N ASN A 162 -36.15 2.16 0.47
CA ASN A 162 -35.46 2.10 -0.83
C ASN A 162 -35.25 3.50 -1.40
N ARG A 163 -34.19 4.16 -0.92
CA ARG A 163 -33.83 5.54 -1.32
C ARG A 163 -32.55 5.62 -2.13
N ILE A 164 -32.44 6.72 -2.90
CA ILE A 164 -31.20 7.29 -3.43
C ILE A 164 -31.17 8.73 -2.92
N GLY A 165 -30.31 9.01 -1.93
CA GLY A 165 -30.38 10.26 -1.16
C GLY A 165 -31.72 10.40 -0.44
N ASP A 166 -32.37 11.56 -0.58
CA ASP A 166 -33.67 11.85 0.04
C ASP A 166 -34.89 11.30 -0.76
N TYR A 167 -34.66 10.71 -1.94
CA TYR A 167 -35.72 10.33 -2.89
C TYR A 167 -36.02 8.83 -2.85
N CYS A 168 -37.29 8.48 -2.68
CA CYS A 168 -37.78 7.10 -2.79
C CYS A 168 -37.69 6.63 -4.27
N VAL A 169 -37.27 5.40 -4.50
CA VAL A 169 -37.07 4.86 -5.86
C VAL A 169 -37.75 3.51 -6.06
N LEU A 170 -38.04 3.22 -7.33
CA LEU A 170 -38.86 2.08 -7.77
C LEU A 170 -38.08 1.20 -8.76
N PRO A 171 -38.45 -0.08 -8.95
CA PRO A 171 -39.54 -0.78 -8.27
C PRO A 171 -39.22 -1.08 -6.80
N PHE A 172 -40.22 -0.88 -5.93
CA PHE A 172 -40.17 -1.26 -4.52
C PHE A 172 -41.59 -1.53 -4.06
N ASN A 173 -41.81 -2.71 -3.48
CA ASN A 173 -43.07 -3.06 -2.85
C ASN A 173 -42.93 -2.66 -1.38
N ALA A 174 -43.60 -1.57 -1.02
CA ALA A 174 -43.63 -1.05 0.33
C ALA A 174 -44.69 -1.78 1.16
N SER A 175 -44.69 -1.53 2.46
CA SER A 175 -45.57 -2.14 3.45
C SER A 175 -46.23 -1.06 4.28
N LEU A 176 -47.56 -1.12 4.43
CA LEU A 176 -48.30 -0.35 5.43
C LEU A 176 -48.62 -1.25 6.63
N TYR A 177 -48.28 -0.79 7.81
CA TYR A 177 -48.57 -1.48 9.07
C TYR A 177 -49.61 -0.70 9.88
N VAL A 178 -50.65 -1.40 10.34
CA VAL A 178 -51.61 -0.90 11.34
C VAL A 178 -51.55 -1.82 12.55
N ASN A 179 -50.80 -1.38 13.56
CA ASN A 179 -50.47 -2.15 14.78
C ASN A 179 -51.37 -1.72 15.95
N ILE A 180 -51.98 -2.70 16.62
CA ILE A 180 -52.95 -2.49 17.70
C ILE A 180 -52.57 -3.32 18.93
N GLU A 181 -52.40 -2.71 20.10
CA GLU A 181 -51.92 -3.42 21.32
C GLU A 181 -52.93 -3.35 22.48
N ARG A 182 -53.33 -4.51 23.04
CA ARG A 182 -54.50 -4.70 23.92
C ARG A 182 -54.50 -6.02 24.74
N THR A 183 -55.66 -6.33 25.33
CA THR A 183 -56.22 -7.70 25.45
C THR A 183 -57.41 -7.90 24.48
N LYS A 184 -58.09 -9.07 24.48
CA LYS A 184 -59.24 -9.35 23.57
C LYS A 184 -60.48 -8.51 23.96
N SER A 185 -60.97 -7.62 23.09
CA SER A 185 -61.65 -6.41 23.56
C SER A 185 -62.54 -5.65 22.56
N GLU A 186 -63.46 -4.88 23.11
CA GLU A 186 -64.01 -3.65 22.52
C GLU A 186 -63.12 -2.43 22.88
N PRO A 187 -63.20 -1.28 22.19
CA PRO A 187 -63.96 -1.02 20.96
C PRO A 187 -63.31 -1.72 19.76
N THR A 188 -64.10 -2.16 18.78
CA THR A 188 -63.56 -2.65 17.51
C THR A 188 -63.08 -1.49 16.64
N LEU A 189 -62.12 -1.76 15.75
CA LEU A 189 -61.48 -0.80 14.85
C LEU A 189 -61.75 -1.14 13.38
N THR A 190 -61.91 -0.10 12.57
CA THR A 190 -62.02 -0.15 11.11
C THR A 190 -61.05 0.87 10.50
N GLY A 191 -60.53 0.59 9.31
CA GLY A 191 -59.56 1.46 8.63
C GLY A 191 -60.03 1.91 7.25
N GLU A 192 -59.52 3.04 6.78
CA GLU A 192 -59.61 3.51 5.40
C GLU A 192 -58.32 4.25 5.01
N LEU A 193 -57.92 4.17 3.75
CA LEU A 193 -56.83 4.92 3.14
C LEU A 193 -57.42 5.91 2.12
N GLU A 194 -57.06 7.18 2.20
CA GLU A 194 -57.45 8.23 1.25
C GLU A 194 -56.22 8.80 0.54
N LEU A 195 -56.22 8.78 -0.79
CA LEU A 195 -55.15 9.34 -1.64
C LEU A 195 -55.38 10.85 -1.80
N LEU A 196 -54.39 11.65 -1.39
CA LEU A 196 -54.51 13.12 -1.30
C LEU A 196 -53.85 13.89 -2.45
N THR A 197 -52.92 13.28 -3.18
CA THR A 197 -52.28 13.87 -4.38
C THR A 197 -52.78 13.24 -5.67
N PRO A 198 -53.02 14.02 -6.74
CA PRO A 198 -53.21 13.47 -8.08
C PRO A 198 -51.92 12.80 -8.57
N THR A 199 -51.96 11.49 -8.79
CA THR A 199 -50.83 10.70 -9.31
C THR A 199 -50.92 10.52 -10.82
N ASP A 200 -49.76 10.38 -11.49
CA ASP A 200 -49.67 9.99 -12.91
C ASP A 200 -49.59 8.46 -13.12
N GLY A 201 -49.70 7.72 -12.02
CA GLY A 201 -49.60 6.28 -11.93
C GLY A 201 -50.52 5.71 -10.86
N THR A 202 -50.64 4.39 -10.84
CA THR A 202 -51.57 3.66 -9.97
C THR A 202 -50.91 3.32 -8.64
N LEU A 203 -51.59 3.59 -7.53
CA LEU A 203 -51.27 3.07 -6.20
C LEU A 203 -52.15 1.84 -5.93
N LEU A 204 -51.52 0.70 -5.70
CA LEU A 204 -52.18 -0.53 -5.26
C LEU A 204 -51.97 -0.74 -3.76
N VAL A 205 -52.98 -1.28 -3.10
CA VAL A 205 -52.95 -1.78 -1.72
C VAL A 205 -53.44 -3.22 -1.74
N ASP A 206 -52.61 -4.20 -1.35
CA ASP A 206 -52.90 -5.63 -1.50
C ASP A 206 -53.43 -6.00 -2.91
N TYR A 207 -52.81 -5.41 -3.95
CA TYR A 207 -53.17 -5.54 -5.37
C TYR A 207 -54.50 -4.90 -5.81
N GLU A 208 -55.23 -4.23 -4.91
CA GLU A 208 -56.44 -3.45 -5.24
C GLU A 208 -56.11 -1.96 -5.49
N GLU A 209 -56.71 -1.34 -6.50
CA GLU A 209 -56.43 0.04 -6.90
C GLU A 209 -57.09 1.08 -5.98
N CYS A 210 -56.26 1.92 -5.33
CA CYS A 210 -56.74 3.06 -4.56
C CYS A 210 -56.90 4.30 -5.47
N ALA A 211 -58.05 4.41 -6.14
CA ALA A 211 -58.33 5.52 -7.05
C ALA A 211 -58.51 6.89 -6.34
N SER A 212 -59.03 6.88 -5.11
CA SER A 212 -59.15 8.06 -4.23
C SER A 212 -59.34 7.69 -2.77
N ARG A 213 -60.08 6.60 -2.51
CA ARG A 213 -60.24 5.98 -1.20
C ARG A 213 -60.34 4.47 -1.36
N LEU A 214 -59.78 3.74 -0.40
CA LEU A 214 -59.93 2.30 -0.23
C LEU A 214 -60.18 1.97 1.25
N ASP A 215 -61.06 1.02 1.56
CA ASP A 215 -61.28 0.58 2.94
C ASP A 215 -60.21 -0.47 3.35
N LEU A 216 -59.65 -0.34 4.55
CA LEU A 216 -58.59 -1.23 5.05
C LEU A 216 -59.17 -2.26 6.06
N PRO A 217 -59.23 -3.56 5.73
CA PRO A 217 -59.82 -4.57 6.60
C PRO A 217 -58.92 -4.88 7.81
N ILE A 218 -59.26 -4.33 8.98
CA ILE A 218 -58.58 -4.60 10.26
C ILE A 218 -59.03 -5.97 10.82
N ASN A 219 -58.48 -7.03 10.23
CA ASN A 219 -58.76 -8.42 10.59
C ASN A 219 -58.24 -8.79 11.99
N ARG A 220 -57.15 -8.17 12.44
CA ARG A 220 -56.56 -8.36 13.77
C ARG A 220 -56.82 -7.13 14.64
N GLN A 221 -57.77 -7.27 15.56
CA GLN A 221 -58.10 -6.26 16.58
C GLN A 221 -57.05 -6.19 17.71
N GLN A 222 -56.04 -7.07 17.67
CA GLN A 222 -54.82 -7.04 18.47
C GLN A 222 -53.69 -7.66 17.65
N GLY A 223 -52.52 -7.02 17.62
CA GLY A 223 -51.37 -7.34 16.78
C GLY A 223 -51.28 -6.48 15.52
N SER A 224 -50.36 -6.87 14.62
CA SER A 224 -50.11 -6.18 13.35
C SER A 224 -51.08 -6.61 12.25
N ASN A 225 -51.68 -5.61 11.58
CA ASN A 225 -52.28 -5.75 10.26
C ASN A 225 -51.27 -5.20 9.24
N TYR A 226 -51.15 -5.87 8.09
CA TYR A 226 -50.18 -5.59 7.04
C TYR A 226 -50.94 -5.43 5.73
N TYR A 227 -50.51 -4.46 4.92
CA TYR A 227 -51.00 -4.25 3.55
C TYR A 227 -49.80 -3.94 2.64
N GLU A 228 -49.68 -4.60 1.50
CA GLU A 228 -48.63 -4.36 0.51
C GLU A 228 -48.97 -3.11 -0.34
N LEU A 229 -48.07 -2.12 -0.35
CA LEU A 229 -48.21 -0.89 -1.12
C LEU A 229 -47.32 -0.95 -2.37
N VAL A 230 -47.93 -0.86 -3.57
CA VAL A 230 -47.18 -0.87 -4.83
C VAL A 230 -47.55 0.35 -5.66
N TYR A 231 -46.57 1.19 -6.00
CA TYR A 231 -46.78 2.39 -6.81
C TYR A 231 -46.16 2.23 -8.20
N TYR A 232 -46.97 2.40 -9.24
CA TYR A 232 -46.57 2.30 -10.66
C TYR A 232 -46.70 3.66 -11.37
N PRO A 233 -45.75 4.61 -11.18
CA PRO A 233 -45.70 5.84 -11.94
C PRO A 233 -45.24 5.61 -13.38
N LYS A 234 -45.46 6.63 -14.21
CA LYS A 234 -44.72 6.82 -15.47
C LYS A 234 -43.31 7.37 -15.15
N VAL A 235 -42.64 8.01 -16.11
CA VAL A 235 -41.47 8.84 -15.79
C VAL A 235 -41.88 9.88 -14.74
N ILE A 236 -41.17 9.89 -13.61
CA ILE A 236 -41.41 10.79 -12.50
C ILE A 236 -40.90 12.18 -12.91
N THR A 237 -41.77 13.18 -12.81
CA THR A 237 -41.44 14.57 -13.12
C THR A 237 -41.37 15.40 -11.84
N GLU A 238 -40.60 16.50 -11.85
CA GLU A 238 -40.49 17.40 -10.69
C GLU A 238 -41.88 17.85 -10.17
N ALA A 239 -42.81 18.14 -11.09
CA ALA A 239 -44.17 18.57 -10.78
C ALA A 239 -45.08 17.47 -10.20
N ARG A 240 -44.70 16.18 -10.32
CA ARG A 240 -45.51 15.01 -9.92
C ARG A 240 -44.71 13.98 -9.12
N ALA A 241 -43.66 14.45 -8.44
CA ALA A 241 -42.77 13.63 -7.62
C ALA A 241 -43.38 13.18 -6.28
N ARG A 242 -44.45 13.82 -5.81
CA ARG A 242 -45.00 13.60 -4.47
C ARG A 242 -46.20 12.66 -4.47
N LEU A 243 -46.13 11.62 -3.64
CA LEU A 243 -47.26 10.80 -3.23
C LEU A 243 -47.67 11.22 -1.82
N THR A 244 -48.92 11.59 -1.61
CA THR A 244 -49.47 11.88 -0.28
C THR A 244 -50.76 11.12 -0.07
N TYR A 245 -50.88 10.46 1.07
CA TYR A 245 -52.10 9.74 1.45
C TYR A 245 -52.32 9.80 2.97
N GLU A 246 -53.55 9.57 3.42
CA GLU A 246 -53.93 9.55 4.83
C GLU A 246 -54.63 8.24 5.17
N VAL A 247 -54.15 7.57 6.23
CA VAL A 247 -54.80 6.41 6.82
C VAL A 247 -55.64 6.89 8.00
N ARG A 248 -56.93 6.59 7.98
CA ARG A 248 -57.85 6.83 9.10
C ARG A 248 -58.23 5.52 9.76
N VAL A 249 -58.25 5.51 11.09
CA VAL A 249 -58.70 4.37 11.89
C VAL A 249 -59.81 4.85 12.82
N ARG A 250 -61.02 4.32 12.64
CA ARG A 250 -62.20 4.63 13.46
C ARG A 250 -62.50 3.49 14.41
N ASP A 251 -62.84 3.82 15.64
CA ASP A 251 -63.34 2.87 16.63
C ASP A 251 -64.86 2.88 16.79
N SER A 252 -65.41 1.79 17.31
CA SER A 252 -66.85 1.60 17.49
C SER A 252 -67.49 2.53 18.52
N TYR A 253 -66.71 3.32 19.27
CA TYR A 253 -67.21 4.39 20.15
C TYR A 253 -67.15 5.78 19.48
N GLY A 254 -66.71 5.86 18.23
CA GLY A 254 -66.73 7.05 17.39
C GLY A 254 -65.44 7.86 17.38
N TYR A 255 -64.35 7.37 17.99
CA TYR A 255 -63.05 8.06 17.93
C TYR A 255 -62.32 7.75 16.61
N GLU A 256 -61.78 8.78 15.96
CA GLU A 256 -60.99 8.65 14.72
C GLU A 256 -59.53 9.09 14.95
N SER A 257 -58.59 8.23 14.58
CA SER A 257 -57.17 8.58 14.43
C SER A 257 -56.84 8.81 12.95
N ARG A 258 -55.91 9.72 12.66
CA ARG A 258 -55.44 10.05 11.31
C ARG A 258 -53.92 10.02 11.26
N SER A 259 -53.37 9.36 10.24
CA SER A 259 -51.93 9.25 9.99
C SER A 259 -51.65 9.60 8.53
N ARG A 260 -50.98 10.72 8.29
CA ARG A 260 -50.67 11.23 6.95
C ARG A 260 -49.23 10.93 6.57
N PHE A 261 -49.04 10.43 5.35
CA PHE A 261 -47.76 10.09 4.75
C PHE A 261 -47.50 11.00 3.54
N GLU A 262 -46.26 11.45 3.34
CA GLU A 262 -45.84 12.25 2.18
C GLU A 262 -44.45 11.80 1.72
N HIS A 263 -44.37 11.23 0.52
CA HIS A 263 -43.16 10.65 -0.05
C HIS A 263 -42.76 11.36 -1.33
N CYS A 264 -41.47 11.66 -1.49
CA CYS A 264 -40.91 12.26 -2.71
C CYS A 264 -40.13 11.20 -3.50
N PHE A 265 -40.52 10.98 -4.75
CA PHE A 265 -39.94 9.99 -5.65
C PHE A 265 -39.04 10.62 -6.71
N ALA A 266 -38.11 9.85 -7.26
CA ALA A 266 -37.33 10.22 -8.46
C ALA A 266 -37.12 9.00 -9.37
N ASN A 267 -36.77 9.23 -10.65
CA ASN A 267 -36.37 8.13 -11.53
C ASN A 267 -34.97 7.64 -11.12
N ALA A 268 -34.81 6.32 -11.01
CA ALA A 268 -33.54 5.69 -10.70
C ALA A 268 -32.73 5.42 -11.98
N LEU A 269 -31.42 5.65 -11.87
CA LEU A 269 -30.42 5.18 -12.82
C LEU A 269 -29.38 4.36 -12.07
N TYR A 270 -29.11 3.16 -12.56
CA TYR A 270 -28.06 2.28 -12.08
C TYR A 270 -26.98 2.15 -13.15
N VAL A 271 -25.72 2.42 -12.82
CA VAL A 271 -24.60 2.32 -13.76
C VAL A 271 -23.62 1.28 -13.24
N VAL A 272 -23.46 0.19 -13.97
CA VAL A 272 -22.71 -1.00 -13.55
C VAL A 272 -21.45 -1.16 -14.42
N PRO A 273 -20.29 -0.61 -14.01
CA PRO A 273 -19.07 -0.68 -14.80
C PRO A 273 -18.48 -2.11 -14.82
N SER A 274 -17.84 -2.47 -15.93
CA SER A 274 -17.16 -3.77 -16.12
C SER A 274 -15.90 -3.99 -15.25
N GLY A 275 -15.56 -3.05 -14.35
CA GLY A 275 -14.23 -2.89 -13.77
C GLY A 275 -13.25 -2.23 -14.76
N GLY A 276 -12.13 -1.70 -14.25
CA GLY A 276 -11.12 -0.98 -15.07
C GLY A 276 -11.40 0.51 -15.27
N GLY A 277 -12.32 1.09 -14.50
CA GLY A 277 -12.62 2.52 -14.54
C GLY A 277 -13.72 2.91 -13.58
N THR A 278 -13.97 4.21 -13.50
CA THR A 278 -14.94 4.85 -12.62
C THR A 278 -15.94 5.69 -13.40
N VAL A 279 -17.10 5.96 -12.81
CA VAL A 279 -18.14 6.82 -13.38
C VAL A 279 -18.60 7.87 -12.36
N SER A 280 -18.88 9.07 -12.86
CA SER A 280 -19.54 10.15 -12.11
C SER A 280 -20.78 10.63 -12.84
N ALA A 281 -21.73 11.24 -12.11
CA ALA A 281 -22.92 11.88 -12.67
C ALA A 281 -23.00 13.35 -12.24
N ALA A 282 -23.26 14.23 -13.19
CA ALA A 282 -23.52 15.66 -13.00
C ALA A 282 -24.96 16.00 -13.37
N GLY A 283 -25.59 16.89 -12.58
CA GLY A 283 -26.98 17.33 -12.81
C GLY A 283 -28.07 16.37 -12.29
N ALA A 284 -27.69 15.23 -11.71
CA ALA A 284 -28.61 14.40 -10.94
C ALA A 284 -29.06 15.11 -9.65
N LEU A 285 -30.23 14.73 -9.12
CA LEU A 285 -30.75 15.21 -7.82
C LEU A 285 -29.89 14.70 -6.65
N HIS A 286 -29.44 13.45 -6.77
CA HIS A 286 -28.47 12.79 -5.90
C HIS A 286 -27.71 11.75 -6.71
N ALA A 287 -26.44 11.53 -6.38
CA ALA A 287 -25.61 10.49 -6.99
C ALA A 287 -24.65 9.91 -5.95
N GLU A 288 -24.58 8.59 -5.86
CA GLU A 288 -23.80 7.86 -4.86
C GLU A 288 -23.22 6.56 -5.43
N THR A 289 -21.99 6.23 -5.07
CA THR A 289 -21.36 4.97 -5.49
C THR A 289 -21.59 3.90 -4.43
N ALA A 290 -22.27 2.83 -4.79
CA ALA A 290 -22.51 1.66 -3.95
C ALA A 290 -21.29 0.72 -3.91
N ASN A 291 -21.31 -0.24 -2.98
CA ASN A 291 -20.31 -1.30 -2.90
C ASN A 291 -20.19 -2.04 -4.24
N GLY A 292 -18.96 -2.26 -4.70
CA GLY A 292 -18.68 -2.85 -6.02
C GLY A 292 -18.54 -1.84 -7.16
N GLY A 293 -18.62 -0.53 -6.90
CA GLY A 293 -18.36 0.52 -7.91
C GLY A 293 -19.58 0.91 -8.76
N MET A 294 -20.74 0.30 -8.52
CA MET A 294 -21.99 0.69 -9.17
C MET A 294 -22.42 2.11 -8.73
N LEU A 295 -22.62 3.01 -9.68
CA LEU A 295 -23.16 4.34 -9.42
C LEU A 295 -24.69 4.30 -9.43
N ARG A 296 -25.33 4.80 -8.38
CA ARG A 296 -26.79 5.02 -8.28
C ARG A 296 -27.06 6.52 -8.41
N ALA A 297 -27.99 6.92 -9.27
CA ALA A 297 -28.39 8.32 -9.42
C ALA A 297 -29.90 8.49 -9.45
N ALA A 298 -30.40 9.56 -8.81
CA ALA A 298 -31.79 9.99 -8.80
C ALA A 298 -31.97 11.18 -9.74
N CYS A 299 -32.93 11.12 -10.68
CA CYS A 299 -33.17 12.17 -11.66
C CYS A 299 -34.66 12.42 -11.90
N TYR A 300 -35.03 13.66 -12.25
CA TYR A 300 -36.32 13.98 -12.89
C TYR A 300 -36.21 13.89 -14.43
N GLU A 301 -37.22 14.38 -15.16
CA GLU A 301 -37.36 14.19 -16.61
C GLU A 301 -36.21 14.76 -17.46
N ARG A 302 -35.37 15.65 -16.90
CA ARG A 302 -34.18 16.18 -17.57
C ARG A 302 -32.97 15.26 -17.51
N GLY A 303 -33.01 14.23 -16.66
CA GLY A 303 -31.92 13.27 -16.52
C GLY A 303 -30.62 13.85 -15.95
N CYS A 304 -29.49 13.31 -16.39
CA CYS A 304 -28.15 13.70 -15.92
C CYS A 304 -27.08 13.47 -16.99
N THR A 305 -25.89 14.03 -16.79
CA THR A 305 -24.71 13.76 -17.63
C THR A 305 -23.76 12.84 -16.89
N LEU A 306 -23.45 11.69 -17.49
CA LEU A 306 -22.47 10.75 -16.98
C LEU A 306 -21.10 11.03 -17.59
N THR A 307 -20.04 10.80 -16.82
CA THR A 307 -18.66 10.81 -17.31
C THR A 307 -17.94 9.56 -16.80
N ALA A 308 -17.50 8.72 -17.73
CA ALA A 308 -16.63 7.58 -17.50
C ALA A 308 -15.16 8.03 -17.50
N LYS A 309 -14.33 7.36 -16.70
CA LYS A 309 -12.88 7.58 -16.65
C LYS A 309 -12.19 6.24 -16.46
N ALA A 310 -11.37 5.83 -17.42
CA ALA A 310 -10.60 4.60 -17.32
C ALA A 310 -9.51 4.69 -16.23
N ASP A 311 -9.21 3.56 -15.60
CA ASP A 311 -8.06 3.40 -14.73
C ASP A 311 -6.78 3.11 -15.55
N ALA A 312 -5.60 3.22 -14.94
CA ALA A 312 -4.36 2.83 -15.60
C ALA A 312 -4.40 1.35 -16.02
N GLY A 313 -3.98 1.08 -17.26
CA GLY A 313 -4.04 -0.22 -17.93
C GLY A 313 -5.33 -0.48 -18.71
N TYR A 314 -6.26 0.48 -18.76
CA TYR A 314 -7.56 0.34 -19.41
C TYR A 314 -7.89 1.54 -20.31
N ARG A 315 -8.71 1.30 -21.33
CA ARG A 315 -9.41 2.34 -22.09
C ARG A 315 -10.92 2.18 -21.97
N PHE A 316 -11.64 3.29 -22.08
CA PHE A 316 -13.08 3.24 -22.25
C PHE A 316 -13.43 2.68 -23.63
N ALA A 317 -14.45 1.81 -23.70
CA ALA A 317 -14.91 1.18 -24.93
C ALA A 317 -16.36 1.52 -25.31
N GLY A 318 -17.14 2.09 -24.40
CA GLY A 318 -18.48 2.60 -24.68
C GLY A 318 -19.48 2.40 -23.54
N TRP A 319 -20.62 3.08 -23.67
CA TRP A 319 -21.82 2.91 -22.87
C TRP A 319 -22.75 1.91 -23.55
N TYR A 320 -23.21 0.89 -22.83
CA TYR A 320 -24.10 -0.14 -23.36
C TYR A 320 -25.43 -0.20 -22.61
N ALA A 321 -26.48 -0.65 -23.29
CA ALA A 321 -27.82 -0.81 -22.72
C ALA A 321 -27.98 -2.12 -21.91
N ASP A 322 -27.10 -3.09 -22.14
CA ASP A 322 -27.16 -4.45 -21.59
C ASP A 322 -25.83 -4.90 -20.95
N GLU A 323 -25.94 -5.79 -19.97
CA GLU A 323 -24.79 -6.39 -19.25
C GLU A 323 -23.87 -7.22 -20.16
N GLY A 324 -24.40 -7.72 -21.28
CA GLY A 324 -23.64 -8.42 -22.31
C GLY A 324 -22.79 -7.51 -23.20
N HIS A 325 -22.93 -6.19 -23.06
CA HIS A 325 -22.29 -5.16 -23.89
C HIS A 325 -22.53 -5.38 -25.40
N SER A 326 -23.77 -5.73 -25.77
CA SER A 326 -24.18 -6.02 -27.15
C SER A 326 -24.91 -4.87 -27.84
N GLU A 327 -25.56 -3.98 -27.11
CA GLU A 327 -26.25 -2.78 -27.62
C GLU A 327 -25.49 -1.51 -27.19
N LEU A 328 -24.64 -1.01 -28.08
CA LEU A 328 -23.86 0.22 -27.89
C LEU A 328 -24.75 1.48 -28.00
N LEU A 329 -24.68 2.34 -26.99
CA LEU A 329 -25.39 3.61 -26.90
C LEU A 329 -24.51 4.81 -27.28
N CYS A 330 -23.24 4.80 -26.85
CA CYS A 330 -22.31 5.91 -27.09
C CYS A 330 -20.86 5.48 -26.86
N GLU A 331 -19.93 5.87 -27.74
CA GLU A 331 -18.49 5.61 -27.58
C GLU A 331 -17.76 6.72 -26.79
N SER A 332 -18.39 7.89 -26.61
CA SER A 332 -17.78 9.00 -25.87
C SER A 332 -17.80 8.74 -24.36
N GLU A 333 -16.71 9.10 -23.68
CA GLU A 333 -16.62 9.07 -22.21
C GLU A 333 -17.75 9.85 -21.53
N THR A 334 -18.37 10.82 -22.21
CA THR A 334 -19.51 11.59 -21.70
C THR A 334 -20.82 11.15 -22.35
N TYR A 335 -21.84 10.85 -21.55
CA TYR A 335 -23.17 10.45 -22.02
C TYR A 335 -24.29 11.20 -21.31
N SER A 336 -25.19 11.83 -22.07
CA SER A 336 -26.37 12.52 -21.54
C SER A 336 -27.55 11.55 -21.45
N TYR A 337 -27.83 11.07 -20.24
CA TYR A 337 -28.97 10.18 -19.96
C TYR A 337 -30.25 10.98 -19.77
N VAL A 338 -31.35 10.53 -20.37
CA VAL A 338 -32.71 11.05 -20.17
C VAL A 338 -33.65 9.87 -19.82
N PRO A 339 -34.39 9.90 -18.69
CA PRO A 339 -35.27 8.81 -18.30
C PRO A 339 -36.38 8.53 -19.32
N LYS A 340 -36.50 7.26 -19.73
CA LYS A 340 -37.64 6.74 -20.51
C LYS A 340 -38.69 6.03 -19.63
N THR A 341 -38.29 5.66 -18.41
CA THR A 341 -39.02 4.89 -17.40
C THR A 341 -38.60 5.39 -16.01
N TYR A 342 -39.28 4.92 -14.95
CA TYR A 342 -38.90 5.23 -13.56
C TYR A 342 -37.59 4.55 -13.10
N ALA A 343 -37.07 3.57 -13.84
CA ALA A 343 -35.81 2.89 -13.56
C ALA A 343 -35.13 2.41 -14.85
N ALA A 344 -33.81 2.59 -14.95
CA ALA A 344 -32.98 2.03 -16.03
C ALA A 344 -31.57 1.65 -15.52
N SER A 345 -30.92 0.75 -16.27
CA SER A 345 -29.52 0.35 -16.07
C SER A 345 -28.67 0.73 -17.28
N LEU A 346 -27.38 1.02 -17.05
CA LEU A 346 -26.37 1.28 -18.09
C LEU A 346 -25.06 0.56 -17.74
N TYR A 347 -24.36 0.09 -18.76
CA TYR A 347 -23.19 -0.78 -18.62
C TYR A 347 -21.98 -0.17 -19.36
N PRO A 348 -21.14 0.64 -18.69
CA PRO A 348 -19.92 1.16 -19.28
C PRO A 348 -18.82 0.10 -19.30
N LEU A 349 -18.28 -0.14 -20.50
CA LEU A 349 -17.19 -1.09 -20.74
C LEU A 349 -15.83 -0.39 -20.68
N PHE A 350 -14.92 -0.95 -19.91
CA PHE A 350 -13.50 -0.66 -19.98
C PHE A 350 -12.75 -1.94 -20.39
N VAL A 351 -11.81 -1.82 -21.33
CA VAL A 351 -11.01 -2.95 -21.82
C VAL A 351 -9.53 -2.70 -21.55
N THR A 352 -8.78 -3.77 -21.29
CA THR A 352 -7.33 -3.64 -21.04
C THR A 352 -6.61 -3.13 -22.28
N GLU A 353 -5.71 -2.17 -22.08
CA GLU A 353 -4.88 -1.59 -23.13
C GLU A 353 -3.40 -1.81 -22.79
N LYS A 354 -2.66 -2.34 -23.76
CA LYS A 354 -1.22 -2.60 -23.69
C LYS A 354 -0.51 -1.73 -24.71
N VAL A 355 0.68 -1.25 -24.38
CA VAL A 355 1.53 -0.44 -25.25
C VAL A 355 2.91 -1.06 -25.37
N HIS A 356 3.52 -0.88 -26.53
CA HIS A 356 4.82 -1.45 -26.87
C HIS A 356 5.92 -0.39 -26.74
N ILE A 357 6.97 -0.70 -26.00
CA ILE A 357 8.16 0.14 -25.86
C ILE A 357 9.28 -0.52 -26.67
N LEU A 358 9.48 -0.06 -27.90
CA LEU A 358 10.47 -0.62 -28.83
C LEU A 358 11.87 -0.13 -28.46
N THR A 359 12.81 -1.04 -28.23
CA THR A 359 14.19 -0.77 -27.80
C THR A 359 15.04 -1.99 -28.07
N ASP A 360 16.36 -1.83 -28.18
CA ASP A 360 17.28 -2.98 -28.10
C ASP A 360 17.11 -3.63 -26.70
N ILE A 361 16.34 -4.71 -26.63
CA ILE A 361 16.00 -5.41 -25.38
C ILE A 361 17.20 -6.15 -24.77
N TYR A 362 18.30 -6.28 -25.52
CA TYR A 362 19.50 -7.02 -25.11
C TYR A 362 20.59 -6.12 -24.50
N THR A 363 20.55 -4.81 -24.73
CA THR A 363 21.54 -3.84 -24.19
C THR A 363 20.98 -2.94 -23.07
N VAL A 364 19.75 -3.18 -22.64
CA VAL A 364 19.06 -2.35 -21.62
C VAL A 364 18.55 -3.17 -20.43
N ARG A 365 18.31 -2.49 -19.31
CA ARG A 365 17.49 -2.96 -18.20
C ARG A 365 16.22 -2.14 -18.17
N PHE A 366 15.09 -2.81 -18.00
CA PHE A 366 13.76 -2.21 -17.96
C PHE A 366 13.06 -2.58 -16.66
N GLU A 367 12.54 -1.57 -15.97
CA GLU A 367 11.82 -1.68 -14.70
C GLU A 367 10.47 -0.98 -14.88
N CYS A 368 9.37 -1.54 -14.40
CA CYS A 368 8.07 -0.87 -14.44
C CYS A 368 7.21 -1.21 -13.21
N ASP A 369 6.26 -0.34 -12.87
CA ASP A 369 5.34 -0.51 -11.73
C ASP A 369 4.20 -1.51 -11.97
N ALA A 370 4.13 -2.08 -13.18
CA ALA A 370 3.20 -3.12 -13.59
C ALA A 370 3.94 -4.31 -14.25
N PRO A 371 3.27 -5.46 -14.45
CA PRO A 371 3.87 -6.61 -15.13
C PRO A 371 4.39 -6.23 -16.53
N VAL A 372 5.60 -6.70 -16.84
CA VAL A 372 6.28 -6.49 -18.13
C VAL A 372 6.30 -7.81 -18.89
N GLU A 373 5.78 -7.80 -20.12
CA GLU A 373 5.99 -8.86 -21.11
C GLU A 373 7.10 -8.44 -22.08
N VAL A 374 7.82 -9.39 -22.67
CA VAL A 374 8.94 -9.13 -23.59
C VAL A 374 8.63 -9.77 -24.94
N ASP A 375 8.53 -8.97 -25.98
CA ASP A 375 8.46 -9.43 -27.36
C ASP A 375 9.88 -9.47 -27.94
N GLN A 376 10.32 -10.67 -28.35
CA GLN A 376 11.64 -10.88 -28.94
C GLN A 376 11.63 -10.78 -30.48
N ASP A 377 10.47 -10.89 -31.11
CA ASP A 377 10.35 -10.79 -32.58
C ASP A 377 10.25 -9.32 -33.01
N GLU A 378 9.69 -8.45 -32.16
CA GLU A 378 9.61 -6.99 -32.38
C GLU A 378 10.69 -6.18 -31.62
N GLU A 379 11.43 -6.82 -30.70
CA GLU A 379 12.33 -6.16 -29.75
C GLU A 379 11.61 -5.04 -28.95
N SER A 380 10.61 -5.44 -28.16
CA SER A 380 9.81 -4.51 -27.36
C SER A 380 9.46 -5.01 -25.95
N PHE A 381 9.28 -4.06 -25.03
CA PHE A 381 8.65 -4.32 -23.73
C PHE A 381 7.18 -3.95 -23.81
N ILE A 382 6.30 -4.90 -23.53
CA ILE A 382 4.85 -4.71 -23.53
C ILE A 382 4.39 -4.49 -22.09
N VAL A 383 3.72 -3.36 -21.84
CA VAL A 383 3.21 -2.95 -20.53
C VAL A 383 1.78 -2.42 -20.62
N PRO A 384 0.99 -2.43 -19.53
CA PRO A 384 -0.29 -1.75 -19.48
C PRO A 384 -0.16 -0.24 -19.75
N ALA A 385 -1.12 0.35 -20.46
CA ALA A 385 -1.13 1.78 -20.75
C ALA A 385 -1.19 2.62 -19.46
N GLY A 386 -0.34 3.63 -19.32
CA GLY A 386 -0.25 4.48 -18.12
C GLY A 386 0.68 3.99 -17.01
N SER A 387 1.34 2.84 -17.17
CA SER A 387 2.37 2.36 -16.23
C SER A 387 3.62 3.24 -16.21
N ARG A 388 4.27 3.36 -15.04
CA ARG A 388 5.50 4.14 -14.86
C ARG A 388 6.71 3.22 -15.02
N CYS A 389 7.42 3.39 -16.14
CA CYS A 389 8.57 2.57 -16.46
C CYS A 389 9.88 3.38 -16.43
N THR A 390 10.99 2.69 -16.24
CA THR A 390 12.35 3.21 -16.22
C THR A 390 13.26 2.31 -17.04
N ILE A 391 13.97 2.89 -18.00
CA ILE A 391 14.94 2.21 -18.86
C ILE A 391 16.36 2.69 -18.55
N ARG A 392 17.32 1.77 -18.50
CA ARG A 392 18.73 2.01 -18.16
C ARG A 392 19.63 1.24 -19.12
N ALA A 393 20.75 1.81 -19.54
CA ALA A 393 21.70 1.09 -20.39
C ALA A 393 22.53 0.09 -19.57
N MET A 394 22.84 -1.09 -20.14
CA MET A 394 23.79 -2.04 -19.53
C MET A 394 25.24 -1.55 -19.60
N GLU A 395 25.55 -0.66 -20.56
CA GLU A 395 26.86 -0.04 -20.75
C GLU A 395 26.77 1.51 -20.68
N PRO A 396 26.49 2.09 -19.50
CA PRO A 396 26.28 3.53 -19.36
C PRO A 396 27.49 4.38 -19.79
N ALA A 397 28.73 3.91 -19.63
CA ALA A 397 29.91 4.64 -20.12
C ALA A 397 29.90 4.86 -21.64
N LEU A 398 29.42 3.88 -22.42
CA LEU A 398 29.32 3.94 -23.88
C LEU A 398 28.10 4.75 -24.34
N LEU A 399 27.01 4.79 -23.57
CA LEU A 399 25.76 5.45 -23.96
C LEU A 399 25.97 6.95 -24.26
N THR A 400 25.62 7.36 -25.48
CA THR A 400 25.58 8.76 -25.94
C THR A 400 24.22 9.41 -25.72
N GLY A 401 23.14 8.62 -25.74
CA GLY A 401 21.79 9.04 -25.36
C GLY A 401 20.70 8.05 -25.76
N TRP A 402 19.47 8.40 -25.42
CA TRP A 402 18.23 7.72 -25.83
C TRP A 402 17.54 8.53 -26.93
N TYR A 403 17.01 7.86 -27.94
CA TYR A 403 16.46 8.50 -29.14
C TYR A 403 15.08 7.96 -29.52
N ASP A 404 14.26 8.79 -30.16
CA ASP A 404 12.89 8.47 -30.60
C ASP A 404 12.80 7.57 -31.85
N ALA A 405 13.94 7.19 -32.43
CA ALA A 405 14.02 6.25 -33.54
C ALA A 405 15.42 5.60 -33.62
N PHE A 406 15.48 4.35 -34.10
CA PHE A 406 16.74 3.67 -34.40
C PHE A 406 17.48 4.27 -35.61
N ASP A 407 16.75 4.86 -36.55
CA ASP A 407 17.29 5.46 -37.78
C ASP A 407 18.04 6.77 -37.48
N LYS A 408 19.38 6.69 -37.53
CA LYS A 408 20.29 7.80 -37.24
C LYS A 408 20.08 9.04 -38.11
N SER A 409 19.40 8.94 -39.25
CA SER A 409 19.18 10.07 -40.17
C SER A 409 18.02 10.99 -39.75
N ARG A 410 17.09 10.51 -38.92
CA ARG A 410 15.83 11.20 -38.58
C ARG A 410 15.50 11.26 -37.09
N ARG A 411 16.22 10.51 -36.26
CA ARG A 411 16.00 10.44 -34.80
C ARG A 411 16.34 11.74 -34.06
N GLN A 412 15.58 12.05 -33.02
CA GLN A 412 15.81 13.13 -32.07
C GLN A 412 16.25 12.57 -30.71
N LEU A 413 17.06 13.34 -29.98
CA LEU A 413 17.52 12.98 -28.63
C LEU A 413 16.38 13.19 -27.62
N ILE A 414 15.99 12.13 -26.91
CA ILE A 414 15.05 12.17 -25.78
C ILE A 414 15.78 12.69 -24.54
N THR A 415 16.89 12.04 -24.16
CA THR A 415 17.82 12.52 -23.14
C THR A 415 19.20 11.86 -23.29
N ALA A 416 20.26 12.54 -22.84
CA ALA A 416 21.61 12.00 -22.70
C ALA A 416 21.84 11.28 -21.34
N ASP A 417 20.85 11.32 -20.43
CA ASP A 417 20.94 10.70 -19.11
C ASP A 417 21.06 9.17 -19.20
N LYS A 418 21.79 8.57 -18.27
CA LYS A 418 22.03 7.11 -18.24
C LYS A 418 20.80 6.28 -17.86
N THR A 419 19.74 6.95 -17.42
CA THR A 419 18.46 6.39 -17.01
C THR A 419 17.36 7.33 -17.49
N TYR A 420 16.30 6.79 -18.09
CA TYR A 420 15.14 7.55 -18.53
C TYR A 420 13.87 6.94 -17.92
N SER A 421 13.10 7.75 -17.19
CA SER A 421 11.83 7.35 -16.57
C SER A 421 10.67 8.07 -17.25
N PHE A 422 9.60 7.34 -17.55
CA PHE A 422 8.46 7.85 -18.31
C PHE A 422 7.16 7.14 -17.93
N VAL A 423 6.03 7.63 -18.44
CA VAL A 423 4.73 6.97 -18.35
C VAL A 423 4.41 6.38 -19.72
N ALA A 424 4.12 5.08 -19.79
CA ALA A 424 3.88 4.34 -21.01
C ALA A 424 2.44 4.55 -21.50
N THR A 425 2.11 5.70 -22.08
CA THR A 425 0.73 6.03 -22.52
C THR A 425 0.42 5.63 -23.96
N GLU A 426 1.44 5.36 -24.77
CA GLU A 426 1.35 5.06 -26.20
C GLU A 426 2.55 4.20 -26.62
N GLU A 427 2.46 3.57 -27.79
CA GLU A 427 3.60 2.92 -28.43
C GLU A 427 4.72 3.93 -28.68
N ARG A 428 5.96 3.58 -28.34
CA ARG A 428 7.10 4.49 -28.55
C ARG A 428 8.43 3.74 -28.71
N ILE A 429 9.30 4.30 -29.54
CA ILE A 429 10.69 3.85 -29.68
C ILE A 429 11.56 4.62 -28.67
N ILE A 430 12.42 3.89 -27.95
CA ILE A 430 13.44 4.45 -27.06
C ILE A 430 14.78 3.78 -27.39
N ALA A 431 15.33 4.13 -28.54
CA ALA A 431 16.55 3.52 -29.07
C ALA A 431 17.79 4.04 -28.30
N PRO A 432 18.60 3.18 -27.65
CA PRO A 432 19.89 3.57 -27.13
C PRO A 432 20.89 3.80 -28.28
N ASP A 433 21.86 4.69 -28.08
CA ASP A 433 23.01 4.84 -28.96
C ASP A 433 24.31 4.80 -28.16
N TYR A 434 25.33 4.15 -28.73
CA TYR A 434 26.60 3.89 -28.07
C TYR A 434 27.77 4.46 -28.88
N ALA A 435 28.72 5.06 -28.17
CA ALA A 435 30.05 5.39 -28.69
C ALA A 435 30.97 4.15 -28.65
N GLU A 436 32.06 4.20 -29.40
CA GLU A 436 33.14 3.20 -29.29
C GLU A 436 34.03 3.51 -28.06
N GLY A 437 34.54 2.45 -27.43
CA GLY A 437 35.50 2.53 -26.32
C GLY A 437 36.81 1.82 -26.65
N THR A 438 37.90 2.23 -26.01
CA THR A 438 39.22 1.62 -26.20
C THR A 438 39.31 0.28 -25.46
N ASP A 439 39.53 -0.82 -26.19
CA ASP A 439 39.69 -2.16 -25.61
C ASP A 439 41.08 -2.32 -24.94
N LEU A 440 41.11 -2.25 -23.60
CA LEU A 440 42.31 -2.42 -22.79
C LEU A 440 42.82 -3.87 -22.75
N SER A 441 41.97 -4.84 -23.11
CA SER A 441 42.33 -6.26 -23.21
C SER A 441 42.84 -6.68 -24.60
N ALA A 442 42.85 -5.79 -25.59
CA ALA A 442 43.32 -6.09 -26.95
C ALA A 442 44.80 -6.53 -27.02
N ALA A 443 45.64 -6.08 -26.07
CA ALA A 443 47.03 -6.50 -25.95
C ALA A 443 47.22 -7.78 -25.10
N GLY A 444 46.13 -8.37 -24.62
CA GLY A 444 46.09 -9.45 -23.64
C GLY A 444 45.32 -9.04 -22.38
N THR A 445 44.75 -10.01 -21.67
CA THR A 445 44.05 -9.77 -20.41
C THR A 445 45.03 -9.71 -19.23
N ALA A 446 44.66 -9.03 -18.15
CA ALA A 446 45.44 -8.95 -16.91
C ALA A 446 44.53 -8.64 -15.71
N ASN A 447 45.11 -8.48 -14.51
CA ASN A 447 44.38 -7.99 -13.33
C ASN A 447 44.48 -6.47 -13.12
N SER A 448 45.34 -5.79 -13.89
CA SER A 448 45.45 -4.34 -13.92
C SER A 448 45.41 -3.86 -15.36
N TYR A 449 44.83 -2.69 -15.62
CA TYR A 449 44.85 -2.03 -16.92
C TYR A 449 45.22 -0.55 -16.76
N ILE A 450 46.00 -0.04 -17.71
CA ILE A 450 46.44 1.36 -17.74
C ILE A 450 45.46 2.15 -18.60
N ALA A 451 44.86 3.20 -18.03
CA ALA A 451 43.90 4.09 -18.69
C ALA A 451 44.47 5.52 -18.76
N PRO A 452 45.35 5.83 -19.73
CA PRO A 452 46.24 7.00 -19.67
C PRO A 452 45.58 8.33 -20.08
N ARG A 453 44.32 8.34 -20.53
CA ARG A 453 43.59 9.55 -20.92
C ARG A 453 42.38 9.75 -20.00
N MET A 454 42.14 10.99 -19.61
CA MET A 454 40.97 11.43 -18.83
C MET A 454 39.72 11.55 -19.71
N GLN A 455 38.53 11.44 -19.12
CA GLN A 455 37.22 11.59 -19.78
C GLN A 455 36.98 10.68 -21.01
N GLU A 456 37.73 9.58 -21.11
CA GLU A 456 37.74 8.67 -22.25
C GLU A 456 37.11 7.34 -21.89
N ILE A 457 36.51 6.68 -22.88
CA ILE A 457 35.76 5.44 -22.67
C ILE A 457 36.67 4.24 -22.92
N TYR A 458 36.66 3.31 -21.99
CA TYR A 458 37.48 2.11 -21.98
C TYR A 458 36.61 0.88 -21.72
N LEU A 459 37.08 -0.27 -22.19
CA LEU A 459 36.43 -1.56 -21.98
C LEU A 459 37.46 -2.71 -21.94
N PHE A 460 37.10 -3.83 -21.34
CA PHE A 460 37.93 -5.04 -21.32
C PHE A 460 37.10 -6.32 -21.17
N ASP A 461 37.63 -7.45 -21.63
CA ASP A 461 37.05 -8.79 -21.40
C ASP A 461 37.05 -9.12 -19.90
N ALA A 462 35.85 -9.26 -19.34
CA ALA A 462 35.63 -9.58 -17.93
C ALA A 462 35.35 -11.07 -17.70
N THR A 463 35.43 -11.90 -18.74
CA THR A 463 35.23 -13.36 -18.65
C THR A 463 36.51 -14.12 -18.31
N VAL A 464 37.67 -13.45 -18.26
CA VAL A 464 38.99 -14.07 -18.09
C VAL A 464 39.64 -13.67 -16.76
N GLN A 465 40.08 -14.67 -15.98
CA GLN A 465 40.90 -14.44 -14.78
C GLN A 465 42.33 -14.04 -15.16
N GLY A 466 42.76 -12.85 -14.76
CA GLY A 466 44.11 -12.34 -15.04
C GLY A 466 44.49 -12.47 -16.51
N ASN A 467 45.61 -13.12 -16.82
CA ASN A 467 46.06 -13.36 -18.19
C ASN A 467 45.46 -14.61 -18.87
N GLY A 468 44.54 -15.32 -18.21
CA GLY A 468 43.88 -16.51 -18.75
C GLY A 468 44.80 -17.71 -19.00
N ARG A 469 46.06 -17.69 -18.54
CA ARG A 469 47.03 -18.77 -18.79
C ARG A 469 47.15 -19.70 -17.58
N ALA A 470 47.22 -21.01 -17.85
CA ALA A 470 47.60 -21.98 -16.84
C ALA A 470 49.10 -21.86 -16.51
N THR A 471 49.43 -21.91 -15.22
CA THR A 471 50.81 -21.98 -14.71
C THR A 471 50.94 -23.14 -13.73
N THR A 472 52.14 -23.43 -13.22
CA THR A 472 52.39 -24.60 -12.37
C THR A 472 51.46 -24.63 -11.14
N GLY A 473 50.51 -25.57 -11.09
CA GLY A 473 49.54 -25.70 -10.01
C GLY A 473 48.39 -24.69 -10.02
N ILE A 474 48.19 -23.94 -11.12
CA ILE A 474 47.15 -22.90 -11.24
C ILE A 474 46.42 -23.05 -12.58
N THR A 475 45.12 -23.30 -12.53
CA THR A 475 44.26 -23.46 -13.70
C THR A 475 43.22 -22.33 -13.76
N PRO A 476 43.23 -21.48 -14.82
CA PRO A 476 42.23 -20.41 -15.00
C PRO A 476 40.81 -20.97 -15.08
N GLN A 477 39.86 -20.24 -14.50
CA GLN A 477 38.43 -20.45 -14.69
C GLN A 477 37.83 -19.33 -15.53
N LYS A 478 36.73 -19.62 -16.23
CA LYS A 478 35.95 -18.59 -16.93
C LYS A 478 35.02 -17.89 -15.94
N LEU A 479 35.07 -16.57 -15.90
CA LEU A 479 34.21 -15.74 -15.06
C LEU A 479 32.83 -15.56 -15.71
N LYS A 480 31.79 -15.49 -14.87
CA LYS A 480 30.39 -15.21 -15.25
C LYS A 480 29.75 -14.39 -14.14
N GLY A 481 29.44 -13.12 -14.40
CA GLY A 481 28.72 -12.26 -13.47
C GLY A 481 27.36 -11.84 -14.01
N THR A 482 26.69 -10.94 -13.29
CA THR A 482 25.45 -10.26 -13.69
C THR A 482 25.61 -8.74 -13.74
N SER A 483 26.59 -8.18 -13.05
CA SER A 483 26.83 -6.73 -12.94
C SER A 483 28.28 -6.43 -12.59
N ALA A 484 28.70 -5.18 -12.82
CA ALA A 484 29.98 -4.66 -12.36
C ALA A 484 29.77 -3.32 -11.64
N ARG A 485 30.61 -3.04 -10.64
CA ARG A 485 30.58 -1.78 -9.88
C ARG A 485 31.99 -1.38 -9.41
N LEU A 486 32.14 -0.10 -9.15
CA LEU A 486 33.33 0.46 -8.48
C LEU A 486 33.36 -0.06 -7.02
N ILE A 487 34.49 -0.62 -6.62
CA ILE A 487 34.77 -1.09 -5.25
C ILE A 487 35.40 0.05 -4.45
N TRP A 488 36.41 0.71 -5.02
CA TRP A 488 37.00 1.94 -4.50
C TRP A 488 37.70 2.73 -5.61
N GLN A 489 37.99 4.00 -5.35
CA GLN A 489 38.85 4.88 -6.14
C GLN A 489 39.73 5.76 -5.26
N THR A 490 40.78 6.36 -5.82
CA THR A 490 41.60 7.37 -5.13
C THR A 490 41.01 8.76 -5.29
N GLY A 491 41.26 9.61 -4.29
CA GLY A 491 40.56 10.89 -4.12
C GLY A 491 39.24 10.72 -3.39
N THR A 492 38.83 11.77 -2.67
CA THR A 492 37.60 11.81 -1.86
C THR A 492 36.38 12.37 -2.61
N ALA A 493 36.53 12.67 -3.90
CA ALA A 493 35.44 13.11 -4.76
C ALA A 493 34.86 11.92 -5.52
N GLU A 494 33.54 11.75 -5.47
CA GLU A 494 32.83 10.74 -6.23
C GLU A 494 33.19 10.87 -7.73
N ARG A 495 33.48 9.75 -8.41
CA ARG A 495 33.79 9.67 -9.84
C ARG A 495 35.07 10.41 -10.30
N ALA A 496 36.00 10.68 -9.39
CA ALA A 496 37.28 11.31 -9.71
C ALA A 496 38.11 10.53 -10.74
N VAL A 497 38.23 9.20 -10.58
CA VAL A 497 39.09 8.34 -11.42
C VAL A 497 38.27 7.54 -12.43
N VAL A 498 37.14 6.97 -12.02
CA VAL A 498 36.25 6.15 -12.86
C VAL A 498 34.80 6.56 -12.66
N CYS A 499 34.07 6.65 -13.78
CA CYS A 499 32.63 6.88 -13.85
C CYS A 499 31.93 5.86 -14.75
N ASP A 500 30.60 5.77 -14.60
CA ASP A 500 29.69 5.04 -15.48
C ASP A 500 30.05 3.56 -15.77
N VAL A 501 30.43 2.80 -14.72
CA VAL A 501 30.75 1.37 -14.85
C VAL A 501 29.55 0.58 -15.41
N GLY A 502 29.79 -0.20 -16.46
CA GLY A 502 28.82 -1.05 -17.15
C GLY A 502 29.28 -2.49 -17.32
N TYR A 503 28.34 -3.38 -17.61
CA TYR A 503 28.61 -4.79 -17.91
C TYR A 503 27.54 -5.41 -18.80
N ASN A 504 27.95 -5.92 -19.96
CA ASN A 504 27.06 -6.51 -20.98
C ASN A 504 26.98 -8.05 -20.97
N GLY A 505 27.45 -8.71 -19.90
CA GLY A 505 27.57 -10.18 -19.84
C GLY A 505 28.92 -10.74 -20.34
N SER A 506 29.73 -9.93 -21.05
CA SER A 506 31.07 -10.34 -21.52
C SER A 506 32.18 -9.34 -21.17
N ARG A 507 31.90 -8.05 -21.30
CA ARG A 507 32.86 -6.96 -21.12
C ARG A 507 32.40 -6.02 -20.02
N ILE A 508 33.37 -5.49 -19.28
CA ILE A 508 33.18 -4.33 -18.43
C ILE A 508 33.56 -3.10 -19.24
N SER A 509 32.71 -2.08 -19.25
CA SER A 509 32.99 -0.76 -19.80
C SER A 509 32.97 0.29 -18.69
N PHE A 510 33.78 1.33 -18.83
CA PHE A 510 33.84 2.45 -17.90
C PHE A 510 34.39 3.70 -18.60
N ARG A 511 34.23 4.87 -17.99
CA ARG A 511 34.83 6.12 -18.46
C ARG A 511 35.77 6.67 -17.40
N THR A 512 36.95 7.17 -17.79
CA THR A 512 37.85 7.83 -16.84
C THR A 512 37.27 9.18 -16.40
N GLY A 513 37.50 9.56 -15.15
CA GLY A 513 37.01 10.82 -14.59
C GLY A 513 37.86 12.03 -14.99
N THR A 514 37.83 13.07 -14.15
CA THR A 514 38.57 14.33 -14.35
C THR A 514 39.91 14.38 -13.62
N ALA A 515 40.26 13.38 -12.80
CA ALA A 515 41.53 13.36 -12.07
C ALA A 515 42.73 13.14 -12.99
N ILE A 516 43.78 13.94 -12.81
CA ILE A 516 45.06 13.80 -13.52
C ILE A 516 45.86 12.67 -12.87
N GLY A 517 45.50 11.44 -13.24
CA GLY A 517 46.01 10.23 -12.61
C GLY A 517 45.17 9.78 -11.41
N GLY A 518 45.37 8.54 -10.99
CA GLY A 518 44.65 7.91 -9.89
C GLY A 518 44.49 6.40 -10.05
N ASN A 519 43.85 5.77 -9.08
CA ASN A 519 43.58 4.35 -9.08
C ASN A 519 42.10 4.08 -8.83
N ALA A 520 41.58 3.04 -9.44
CA ALA A 520 40.25 2.50 -9.13
C ALA A 520 40.29 0.97 -9.13
N LEU A 521 39.34 0.36 -8.44
CA LEU A 521 39.15 -1.08 -8.46
C LEU A 521 37.71 -1.38 -8.88
N ILE A 522 37.53 -2.06 -10.01
CA ILE A 522 36.22 -2.45 -10.51
C ILE A 522 36.01 -3.94 -10.24
N GLY A 523 34.90 -4.30 -9.62
CA GLY A 523 34.52 -5.70 -9.38
C GLY A 523 33.49 -6.21 -10.38
N LEU A 524 33.54 -7.50 -10.68
CA LEU A 524 32.47 -8.28 -11.31
C LEU A 524 31.73 -9.05 -10.22
N PHE A 525 30.41 -9.01 -10.29
CA PHE A 525 29.50 -9.53 -9.26
C PHE A 525 28.55 -10.57 -9.84
N ASP A 526 28.19 -11.57 -9.04
CA ASP A 526 27.24 -12.62 -9.45
C ASP A 526 25.78 -12.19 -9.27
N LYS A 527 24.84 -13.14 -9.16
CA LYS A 527 23.40 -12.86 -9.01
C LYS A 527 22.99 -12.49 -7.59
N ASP A 528 23.78 -12.86 -6.58
CA ASP A 528 23.49 -12.66 -5.16
C ASP A 528 24.15 -11.36 -4.65
N GLY A 529 25.00 -10.74 -5.49
CA GLY A 529 25.68 -9.49 -5.20
C GLY A 529 27.11 -9.69 -4.68
N ASP A 530 27.62 -10.92 -4.68
CA ASP A 530 28.97 -11.25 -4.23
C ASP A 530 30.01 -10.96 -5.32
N CYS A 531 31.16 -10.41 -4.91
CA CYS A 531 32.29 -10.18 -5.82
C CYS A 531 32.89 -11.53 -6.20
N ILE A 532 33.13 -11.76 -7.50
CA ILE A 532 33.79 -12.99 -7.98
C ILE A 532 35.19 -12.72 -8.55
N TRP A 533 35.44 -11.49 -9.00
CA TRP A 533 36.75 -11.03 -9.46
C TRP A 533 36.79 -9.49 -9.47
N SER A 534 37.99 -8.91 -9.53
CA SER A 534 38.16 -7.46 -9.64
C SER A 534 39.46 -7.10 -10.37
N TRP A 535 39.46 -5.93 -11.01
CA TRP A 535 40.53 -5.39 -11.82
C TRP A 535 40.93 -3.98 -11.38
N HIS A 536 42.22 -3.76 -11.24
CA HIS A 536 42.81 -2.47 -10.94
C HIS A 536 42.88 -1.61 -12.21
N ILE A 537 42.21 -0.47 -12.20
CA ILE A 537 42.35 0.55 -13.24
C ILE A 537 43.36 1.58 -12.75
N TRP A 538 44.46 1.73 -13.47
CA TRP A 538 45.49 2.73 -13.19
C TRP A 538 45.38 3.86 -14.21
N ALA A 539 44.80 4.98 -13.80
CA ALA A 539 44.89 6.22 -14.55
C ALA A 539 46.29 6.81 -14.30
N THR A 540 47.13 6.92 -15.32
CA THR A 540 48.49 7.43 -15.18
C THR A 540 48.56 8.91 -15.54
N ASN A 541 49.27 9.70 -14.74
CA ASN A 541 49.66 11.05 -15.14
C ASN A 541 50.78 10.98 -16.20
N GLY A 542 50.37 10.85 -17.47
CA GLY A 542 51.25 10.68 -18.62
C GLY A 542 51.57 9.23 -18.98
N ALA A 543 52.41 9.05 -20.00
CA ALA A 543 52.85 7.73 -20.46
C ALA A 543 53.87 7.11 -19.50
N LEU A 544 53.75 5.79 -19.25
CA LEU A 544 54.77 5.05 -18.51
C LEU A 544 56.08 4.99 -19.30
N THR A 545 57.19 5.29 -18.61
CA THR A 545 58.54 5.10 -19.15
C THR A 545 59.21 3.88 -18.52
N THR A 546 60.39 3.50 -19.01
CA THR A 546 61.04 2.23 -18.66
C THR A 546 62.52 2.39 -18.35
N HIS A 547 63.05 1.54 -17.48
CA HIS A 547 64.46 1.50 -17.13
C HIS A 547 65.04 0.10 -17.37
N VAL A 548 66.16 0.02 -18.09
CA VAL A 548 66.87 -1.24 -18.34
C VAL A 548 67.95 -1.42 -17.28
N TYR A 549 67.90 -2.51 -16.51
CA TYR A 549 68.84 -2.77 -15.42
C TYR A 549 70.01 -3.65 -15.92
N PRO A 550 71.14 -3.74 -15.18
CA PRO A 550 72.30 -4.53 -15.61
C PRO A 550 72.00 -6.03 -15.80
N SER A 551 70.95 -6.53 -15.13
CA SER A 551 70.37 -7.86 -15.31
C SER A 551 69.73 -8.10 -16.69
N GLY A 552 69.55 -7.06 -17.50
CA GLY A 552 68.81 -7.08 -18.76
C GLY A 552 67.29 -6.92 -18.61
N TYR A 553 66.75 -6.96 -17.39
CA TYR A 553 65.33 -6.74 -17.15
C TYR A 553 64.94 -5.28 -17.36
N VAL A 554 63.74 -5.09 -17.91
CA VAL A 554 63.15 -3.77 -18.19
C VAL A 554 62.08 -3.49 -17.16
N PHE A 555 62.35 -2.62 -16.20
CA PHE A 555 61.41 -2.18 -15.17
C PHE A 555 60.54 -1.01 -15.65
N MET A 556 59.34 -0.90 -15.06
CA MET A 556 58.59 0.37 -15.05
C MET A 556 59.39 1.46 -14.31
N ASP A 557 59.18 2.73 -14.69
CA ASP A 557 59.75 3.89 -14.01
C ASP A 557 59.30 4.05 -12.55
N ARG A 558 58.10 3.55 -12.21
CA ARG A 558 57.46 3.70 -10.90
C ARG A 558 56.80 2.41 -10.39
N ASN A 559 56.41 2.43 -9.12
CA ASN A 559 55.64 1.34 -8.51
C ASN A 559 54.23 1.26 -9.13
N LEU A 560 53.66 0.06 -9.18
CA LEU A 560 52.32 -0.18 -9.70
C LEU A 560 51.29 0.63 -8.90
N GLY A 561 50.47 1.40 -9.61
CA GLY A 561 49.48 2.29 -9.00
C GLY A 561 50.04 3.58 -8.41
N ALA A 562 51.30 3.96 -8.67
CA ALA A 562 51.79 5.27 -8.27
C ALA A 562 51.14 6.38 -9.14
N GLU A 563 50.58 7.40 -8.49
CA GLU A 563 49.78 8.44 -9.17
C GLU A 563 50.67 9.53 -9.77
N ASN A 564 51.77 9.85 -9.08
CA ASN A 564 52.81 10.75 -9.52
C ASN A 564 54.22 10.15 -9.34
N LEU A 565 55.24 10.94 -9.65
CA LEU A 565 56.66 10.61 -9.45
C LEU A 565 57.31 11.50 -8.37
N ASP A 566 56.54 12.34 -7.69
CA ASP A 566 57.06 13.43 -6.87
C ASP A 566 57.64 12.88 -5.55
N PRO A 567 58.95 13.00 -5.31
CA PRO A 567 59.55 12.42 -4.12
C PRO A 567 59.01 13.06 -2.84
N GLY A 568 58.78 12.23 -1.82
CA GLY A 568 58.15 12.64 -0.56
C GLY A 568 56.62 12.52 -0.56
N ASP A 569 55.95 12.64 -1.72
CA ASP A 569 54.49 12.46 -1.80
C ASP A 569 54.08 11.00 -1.49
N PRO A 570 53.15 10.75 -0.56
CA PRO A 570 52.55 9.43 -0.35
C PRO A 570 52.06 8.72 -1.62
N ALA A 571 51.50 9.45 -2.58
CA ALA A 571 50.94 8.88 -3.81
C ALA A 571 52.01 8.37 -4.80
N SER A 572 53.28 8.75 -4.62
CA SER A 572 54.42 8.20 -5.36
C SER A 572 54.76 6.74 -4.96
N ARG A 573 54.26 6.27 -3.79
CA ARG A 573 54.56 4.94 -3.23
C ARG A 573 53.96 3.80 -4.04
N GLY A 574 52.87 4.07 -4.76
CA GLY A 574 52.03 3.04 -5.38
C GLY A 574 51.19 2.26 -4.38
N LEU A 575 50.49 1.24 -4.89
CA LEU A 575 49.58 0.41 -4.10
C LEU A 575 50.32 -0.78 -3.49
N TYR A 576 49.78 -1.31 -2.39
CA TYR A 576 50.36 -2.43 -1.65
C TYR A 576 49.64 -3.72 -2.04
N TYR A 577 50.38 -4.81 -2.20
CA TYR A 577 49.83 -6.12 -2.57
C TYR A 577 50.29 -7.16 -1.56
N GLN A 578 49.38 -8.00 -1.04
CA GLN A 578 49.80 -9.20 -0.31
C GLN A 578 50.36 -10.21 -1.29
N TRP A 579 51.41 -10.95 -0.91
CA TRP A 579 52.08 -11.83 -1.85
C TRP A 579 51.11 -12.88 -2.41
N GLY A 580 51.06 -13.00 -3.73
CA GLY A 580 50.16 -13.93 -4.42
C GLY A 580 48.72 -13.46 -4.61
N ARG A 581 48.34 -12.26 -4.16
CA ARG A 581 47.03 -11.64 -4.50
C ARG A 581 47.14 -10.73 -5.72
N LYS A 582 46.02 -10.58 -6.43
CA LYS A 582 45.84 -9.56 -7.46
C LYS A 582 45.37 -8.21 -6.91
N ASP A 583 44.78 -8.23 -5.72
CA ASP A 583 44.02 -7.10 -5.16
C ASP A 583 44.97 -6.04 -4.59
N PRO A 584 44.83 -4.76 -4.97
CA PRO A 584 45.61 -3.68 -4.39
C PRO A 584 45.01 -3.18 -3.07
N PHE A 585 45.88 -2.69 -2.20
CA PHE A 585 45.57 -2.00 -0.96
C PHE A 585 46.09 -0.56 -0.98
N PRO A 586 45.37 0.36 -0.32
CA PRO A 586 45.70 1.78 -0.28
C PRO A 586 47.06 2.06 0.37
N TYR A 587 47.64 3.22 0.04
CA TYR A 587 48.83 3.77 0.73
C TYR A 587 48.48 4.67 1.91
N ASP A 588 47.23 5.13 1.97
CA ASP A 588 46.60 5.87 3.06
C ASP A 588 45.09 5.58 2.97
N LEU A 589 44.46 5.14 4.06
CA LEU A 589 43.02 4.83 4.07
C LEU A 589 42.15 6.07 3.80
N ALA A 590 42.60 7.25 4.20
CA ALA A 590 41.83 8.49 4.10
C ALA A 590 41.86 9.10 2.67
N ALA A 591 42.73 8.60 1.80
CA ALA A 591 42.88 9.08 0.42
C ALA A 591 41.95 8.37 -0.59
N PHE A 592 41.07 7.48 -0.11
CA PHE A 592 40.27 6.58 -0.95
C PHE A 592 38.77 6.73 -0.65
N ASP A 593 37.98 6.74 -1.71
CA ASP A 593 36.52 6.68 -1.68
C ASP A 593 36.08 5.24 -1.96
N TYR A 594 35.17 4.71 -1.13
CA TYR A 594 34.79 3.28 -1.12
C TYR A 594 33.32 3.12 -1.49
N GLY A 595 33.05 2.21 -2.42
CA GLY A 595 31.69 1.84 -2.81
C GLY A 595 30.92 1.19 -1.66
N GLU A 596 29.58 1.29 -1.73
CA GLU A 596 28.69 0.73 -0.71
C GLU A 596 28.94 -0.76 -0.47
N GLY A 597 29.23 -1.11 0.79
CA GLY A 597 29.59 -2.47 1.22
C GLY A 597 31.07 -2.84 1.08
N PHE A 598 31.92 -1.96 0.53
CA PHE A 598 33.35 -2.25 0.25
C PHE A 598 34.34 -1.34 0.98
N ALA A 599 33.92 -0.70 2.08
CA ALA A 599 34.84 -0.02 2.99
C ALA A 599 36.03 -0.92 3.38
N PHE A 600 37.22 -0.33 3.48
CA PHE A 600 38.44 -1.08 3.81
C PHE A 600 38.24 -1.94 5.07
N GLY A 601 38.51 -3.23 4.92
CA GLY A 601 38.34 -4.21 5.98
C GLY A 601 39.65 -4.89 6.36
N THR A 602 39.65 -5.51 7.53
CA THR A 602 40.70 -6.41 7.99
C THR A 602 40.09 -7.73 8.44
N TYR A 603 40.82 -8.83 8.26
CA TYR A 603 40.43 -10.14 8.78
C TYR A 603 41.61 -10.81 9.48
N TYR A 604 41.52 -11.00 10.79
CA TYR A 604 42.53 -11.72 11.60
C TYR A 604 41.92 -13.00 12.21
N GLY A 605 41.18 -13.77 11.40
CA GLY A 605 40.46 -14.95 11.89
C GLY A 605 41.36 -16.11 12.32
N GLU A 606 40.83 -16.95 13.21
CA GLU A 606 41.42 -18.25 13.60
C GLU A 606 41.03 -19.39 12.63
N ASP A 607 40.00 -19.19 11.81
CA ASP A 607 39.57 -20.16 10.83
C ASP A 607 40.41 -20.08 9.54
N SER A 608 41.35 -21.03 9.40
CA SER A 608 42.17 -21.18 8.20
C SER A 608 41.41 -21.70 6.98
N SER A 609 40.17 -22.19 7.14
CA SER A 609 39.32 -22.64 6.02
C SER A 609 38.65 -21.49 5.27
N THR A 610 38.38 -20.36 5.94
CA THR A 610 37.94 -19.12 5.29
C THR A 610 39.06 -18.49 4.45
N ALA A 611 40.29 -18.51 4.95
CA ALA A 611 41.45 -17.81 4.39
C ALA A 611 41.99 -18.46 3.09
N THR A 612 41.23 -18.33 2.00
CA THR A 612 41.47 -18.95 0.69
C THR A 612 41.63 -17.92 -0.43
N VAL A 613 42.19 -18.33 -1.58
CA VAL A 613 42.32 -17.46 -2.76
C VAL A 613 40.94 -17.04 -3.31
N THR A 614 39.96 -17.93 -3.29
CA THR A 614 38.57 -17.63 -3.68
C THR A 614 37.96 -16.57 -2.78
N TRP A 615 38.09 -16.71 -1.46
CA TRP A 615 37.58 -15.72 -0.51
C TRP A 615 38.28 -14.37 -0.67
N ALA A 616 39.61 -14.36 -0.88
CA ALA A 616 40.38 -13.15 -1.13
C ALA A 616 39.93 -12.41 -2.41
N ALA A 617 39.63 -13.14 -3.50
CA ALA A 617 39.10 -12.55 -4.73
C ALA A 617 37.68 -11.97 -4.56
N ALA A 618 36.88 -12.52 -3.63
CA ALA A 618 35.56 -12.03 -3.26
C ALA A 618 35.60 -10.88 -2.23
N HIS A 619 36.69 -10.73 -1.49
CA HIS A 619 36.89 -9.66 -0.50
C HIS A 619 38.13 -8.82 -0.86
N PRO A 620 38.12 -8.14 -2.02
CA PRO A 620 39.29 -7.46 -2.55
C PRO A 620 39.67 -6.21 -1.74
N ALA A 621 38.74 -5.60 -1.00
CA ALA A 621 38.99 -4.49 -0.08
C ALA A 621 39.41 -4.94 1.34
N THR A 622 39.49 -6.25 1.60
CA THR A 622 39.83 -6.79 2.93
C THR A 622 41.27 -7.29 2.99
N LEU A 623 42.07 -6.66 3.86
CA LEU A 623 43.44 -7.07 4.15
C LEU A 623 43.44 -8.29 5.10
N LEU A 624 44.11 -9.37 4.69
CA LEU A 624 44.14 -10.62 5.45
C LEU A 624 45.33 -10.67 6.42
N GLY A 625 45.07 -10.99 7.68
CA GLY A 625 46.09 -11.26 8.70
C GLY A 625 46.78 -12.61 8.51
N ARG A 626 47.56 -13.03 9.50
CA ARG A 626 48.22 -14.35 9.50
C ARG A 626 47.19 -15.46 9.71
N ALA A 627 47.05 -16.36 8.74
CA ALA A 627 46.19 -17.53 8.88
C ALA A 627 46.67 -18.45 10.02
N ALA A 628 45.74 -19.18 10.64
CA ALA A 628 46.08 -20.28 11.54
C ALA A 628 46.71 -21.45 10.75
N ASP A 629 47.63 -22.20 11.37
CA ASP A 629 48.16 -23.42 10.77
C ASP A 629 47.09 -24.53 10.83
N PRO A 630 46.69 -25.16 9.69
CA PRO A 630 45.72 -26.25 9.69
C PRO A 630 46.11 -27.48 10.52
N SER A 631 47.41 -27.68 10.79
CA SER A 631 47.94 -28.78 11.60
C SER A 631 48.04 -28.46 13.10
N ASP A 632 48.13 -27.17 13.45
CA ASP A 632 48.08 -26.66 14.82
C ASP A 632 47.46 -25.24 14.82
N PRO A 633 46.13 -25.10 14.96
CA PRO A 633 45.47 -23.80 14.84
C PRO A 633 45.90 -22.74 15.87
N ALA A 634 46.60 -23.14 16.94
CA ALA A 634 47.21 -22.20 17.88
C ALA A 634 48.45 -21.49 17.29
N GLN A 635 49.10 -22.08 16.29
CA GLN A 635 50.19 -21.48 15.54
C GLN A 635 49.67 -20.64 14.37
N ARG A 636 50.40 -19.55 14.06
CA ARG A 636 50.06 -18.62 12.98
C ARG A 636 51.10 -18.70 11.88
N LEU A 637 50.65 -18.97 10.66
CA LEU A 637 51.47 -19.01 9.47
C LEU A 637 52.05 -17.62 9.16
N SER A 638 53.17 -17.60 8.46
CA SER A 638 53.68 -16.37 7.83
C SER A 638 52.82 -15.89 6.65
N SER A 639 51.86 -16.70 6.20
CA SER A 639 50.97 -16.42 5.09
C SER A 639 49.60 -15.93 5.53
N TRP A 640 48.94 -15.20 4.63
CA TRP A 640 47.50 -14.91 4.72
C TRP A 640 46.66 -16.11 4.28
N LEU A 641 47.24 -17.05 3.52
CA LEU A 641 46.54 -18.18 2.93
C LEU A 641 46.67 -19.40 3.86
N GLY A 642 45.53 -19.96 4.30
CA GLY A 642 45.50 -21.09 5.25
C GLY A 642 46.08 -22.39 4.68
N GLN A 643 46.08 -22.55 3.35
CA GLN A 643 46.77 -23.62 2.62
C GLN A 643 47.79 -22.99 1.66
N PRO A 644 49.03 -22.72 2.11
CA PRO A 644 49.99 -21.91 1.37
C PRO A 644 50.32 -22.47 -0.03
N SER A 645 50.20 -21.63 -1.05
CA SER A 645 50.51 -21.98 -2.44
C SER A 645 51.75 -21.24 -2.92
N PRO A 646 52.83 -21.94 -3.29
CA PRO A 646 54.10 -21.32 -3.62
C PRO A 646 54.16 -20.69 -5.00
N ASN A 647 53.14 -20.85 -5.87
CA ASN A 647 53.22 -20.50 -7.30
C ASN A 647 52.30 -19.35 -7.71
N LEU A 648 51.71 -18.62 -6.74
CA LEU A 648 50.60 -17.69 -6.99
C LEU A 648 50.92 -16.60 -8.02
N TRP A 649 52.15 -16.07 -8.04
CA TRP A 649 52.62 -15.12 -9.06
C TRP A 649 53.45 -15.76 -10.18
N GLY A 650 53.18 -17.04 -10.47
CA GLY A 650 53.62 -17.73 -11.67
C GLY A 650 55.08 -18.14 -11.70
N ASN A 651 55.80 -18.01 -10.59
CA ASN A 651 57.01 -18.79 -10.37
C ASN A 651 56.66 -20.29 -10.43
N ALA A 652 57.47 -21.07 -11.13
CA ALA A 652 57.31 -22.52 -11.17
C ALA A 652 58.15 -23.15 -10.05
N SER A 653 57.50 -23.71 -9.03
CA SER A 653 58.15 -24.66 -8.12
C SER A 653 57.72 -26.09 -8.43
N THR A 654 58.68 -27.03 -8.38
CA THR A 654 58.47 -28.45 -8.72
C THR A 654 59.14 -29.30 -7.64
N GLY A 655 58.39 -30.23 -7.03
CA GLY A 655 58.91 -31.09 -5.96
C GLY A 655 59.43 -30.32 -4.73
N GLY A 656 58.86 -29.14 -4.44
CA GLY A 656 59.30 -28.28 -3.34
C GLY A 656 60.60 -27.49 -3.61
N ARG A 657 61.09 -27.44 -4.85
CA ARG A 657 62.27 -26.65 -5.25
C ARG A 657 61.87 -25.49 -6.17
N PRO A 658 62.48 -24.30 -6.03
CA PRO A 658 62.22 -23.17 -6.92
C PRO A 658 62.88 -23.39 -8.29
N THR A 659 62.34 -22.74 -9.32
CA THR A 659 62.97 -22.65 -10.64
C THR A 659 62.96 -21.21 -11.14
N THR A 660 63.91 -20.87 -12.01
CA THR A 660 64.02 -19.54 -12.64
C THR A 660 63.08 -19.36 -13.85
N ALA A 661 62.36 -20.42 -14.26
CA ALA A 661 61.46 -20.43 -15.41
C ALA A 661 60.05 -19.89 -15.08
N GLY A 662 59.97 -18.79 -14.32
CA GLY A 662 58.70 -18.17 -13.95
C GLY A 662 58.01 -17.47 -15.12
N ALA A 663 56.68 -17.48 -15.12
CA ALA A 663 55.80 -16.80 -16.06
C ALA A 663 54.80 -15.90 -15.32
N LYS A 664 54.01 -15.09 -16.03
CA LYS A 664 52.87 -14.36 -15.45
C LYS A 664 51.70 -15.34 -15.20
N SER A 665 51.12 -15.33 -13.99
CA SER A 665 49.94 -16.12 -13.64
C SER A 665 48.65 -15.30 -13.69
N ILE A 666 47.51 -15.95 -13.43
CA ILE A 666 46.22 -15.29 -13.26
C ILE A 666 46.08 -14.43 -12.00
N TYR A 667 47.01 -14.49 -11.03
CA TYR A 667 46.97 -13.64 -9.82
C TYR A 667 48.03 -12.55 -9.81
N ASP A 668 48.91 -12.50 -10.82
CA ASP A 668 49.89 -11.45 -10.99
C ASP A 668 49.18 -10.09 -11.19
N PRO A 669 49.45 -9.07 -10.34
CA PRO A 669 48.74 -7.79 -10.37
C PRO A 669 49.14 -6.86 -11.51
N CYS A 670 50.25 -7.12 -12.22
CA CYS A 670 50.74 -6.19 -13.24
C CYS A 670 49.83 -6.13 -14.48
N PRO A 671 49.89 -5.05 -15.28
CA PRO A 671 49.12 -4.93 -16.52
C PRO A 671 49.62 -5.83 -17.67
N PRO A 672 48.95 -5.88 -18.84
CA PRO A 672 49.37 -6.72 -19.97
C PRO A 672 50.78 -6.39 -20.47
N GLY A 673 51.61 -7.40 -20.71
CA GLY A 673 53.01 -7.24 -21.11
C GLY A 673 53.97 -6.96 -19.95
N TRP A 674 53.48 -7.00 -18.71
CA TRP A 674 54.23 -6.73 -17.48
C TRP A 674 53.95 -7.81 -16.43
N ARG A 675 54.93 -8.15 -15.60
CA ARG A 675 54.83 -9.13 -14.51
C ARG A 675 55.57 -8.71 -13.26
N VAL A 676 55.26 -9.36 -12.14
CA VAL A 676 56.02 -9.20 -10.89
C VAL A 676 57.46 -9.69 -11.13
N PRO A 677 58.48 -8.91 -10.75
CA PRO A 677 59.88 -9.24 -11.03
C PRO A 677 60.37 -10.48 -10.28
N PRO A 678 61.21 -11.32 -10.89
CA PRO A 678 61.99 -12.32 -10.16
C PRO A 678 63.17 -11.66 -9.41
N PRO A 679 63.72 -12.29 -8.36
CA PRO A 679 64.85 -11.75 -7.59
C PRO A 679 66.06 -11.37 -8.45
N GLU A 680 66.32 -12.13 -9.52
CA GLU A 680 67.43 -11.94 -10.46
C GLU A 680 67.32 -10.64 -11.28
N ALA A 681 66.15 -9.99 -11.28
CA ALA A 681 65.99 -8.68 -11.92
C ALA A 681 66.83 -7.59 -11.23
N TRP A 682 67.20 -7.77 -9.94
CA TRP A 682 68.10 -6.91 -9.20
C TRP A 682 69.50 -7.52 -9.06
N THR A 683 70.45 -7.01 -9.84
CA THR A 683 71.88 -7.29 -9.68
C THR A 683 72.45 -6.50 -8.49
N LEU A 684 72.35 -7.05 -7.27
CA LEU A 684 72.81 -6.39 -6.03
C LEU A 684 74.28 -5.95 -6.08
N GLU A 685 75.16 -6.71 -6.73
CA GLU A 685 76.58 -6.38 -6.89
C GLU A 685 76.85 -5.18 -7.81
N GLN A 686 75.86 -4.80 -8.63
CA GLN A 686 75.94 -3.72 -9.62
C GLN A 686 74.92 -2.59 -9.35
N THR A 687 74.24 -2.66 -8.21
CA THR A 687 73.26 -1.68 -7.76
C THR A 687 73.78 -1.05 -6.48
N THR A 688 73.77 0.28 -6.38
CA THR A 688 74.13 0.99 -5.15
C THR A 688 73.11 2.07 -4.82
N VAL A 689 72.95 2.41 -3.54
CA VAL A 689 72.19 3.60 -3.15
C VAL A 689 73.03 4.82 -3.52
N SER A 690 72.56 5.61 -4.49
CA SER A 690 73.28 6.78 -5.00
C SER A 690 73.04 8.02 -4.15
N SER A 691 71.83 8.17 -3.63
CA SER A 691 71.44 9.22 -2.68
C SER A 691 70.14 8.84 -1.96
N THR A 692 69.97 9.36 -0.75
CA THR A 692 68.72 9.32 0.01
C THR A 692 68.12 10.72 0.08
N ILE A 693 66.79 10.79 0.05
CA ILE A 693 66.02 12.02 0.14
C ILE A 693 64.79 11.79 1.03
N GLU A 694 64.04 12.85 1.35
CA GLU A 694 62.82 12.70 2.13
C GLU A 694 61.83 11.76 1.42
N GLY A 695 61.39 10.72 2.13
CA GLY A 695 60.45 9.73 1.60
C GLY A 695 61.00 8.72 0.58
N GLY A 696 62.29 8.66 0.27
CA GLY A 696 62.84 7.65 -0.65
C GLY A 696 64.34 7.71 -0.94
N CYS A 697 64.78 6.93 -1.93
CA CYS A 697 66.17 6.93 -2.38
C CYS A 697 66.28 6.79 -3.91
N TYR A 698 67.42 7.22 -4.46
CA TYR A 698 67.80 6.93 -5.85
C TYR A 698 68.80 5.79 -5.87
N LEU A 699 68.53 4.75 -6.64
CA LEU A 699 69.46 3.65 -6.86
C LEU A 699 70.24 3.90 -8.15
N TYR A 700 71.56 3.78 -8.11
CA TYR A 700 72.34 3.70 -9.33
C TYR A 700 72.35 2.24 -9.82
N THR A 701 71.80 2.00 -11.01
CA THR A 701 71.75 0.66 -11.63
C THR A 701 72.64 0.61 -12.87
N GLY A 702 73.86 1.15 -12.76
CA GLY A 702 74.90 1.11 -13.82
C GLY A 702 74.72 2.07 -15.00
N SER A 703 73.50 2.50 -15.33
CA SER A 703 73.22 3.42 -16.45
C SER A 703 72.13 4.46 -16.18
N VAL A 704 71.32 4.26 -15.14
CA VAL A 704 70.18 5.11 -14.77
C VAL A 704 70.07 5.24 -13.25
N TRP A 705 69.31 6.24 -12.80
CA TRP A 705 69.03 6.54 -11.39
C TRP A 705 67.53 6.49 -11.09
N PRO A 706 66.90 5.29 -11.08
CA PRO A 706 65.50 5.13 -10.67
C PRO A 706 65.26 5.58 -9.22
N TYR A 707 64.18 6.34 -9.01
CA TYR A 707 63.67 6.68 -7.69
C TYR A 707 62.91 5.48 -7.08
N TYR A 708 63.14 5.22 -5.79
CA TYR A 708 62.51 4.17 -5.01
C TYR A 708 61.90 4.79 -3.73
N PRO A 709 60.56 4.90 -3.64
CA PRO A 709 59.91 5.50 -2.48
C PRO A 709 59.99 4.58 -1.27
N TYR A 710 60.16 5.17 -0.09
CA TYR A 710 60.13 4.49 1.21
C TYR A 710 58.70 4.16 1.64
N ALA A 711 58.11 3.19 0.95
CA ALA A 711 56.77 2.71 1.20
C ALA A 711 56.65 1.80 2.45
N GLY A 712 57.72 1.21 2.97
CA GLY A 712 57.62 0.25 4.06
C GLY A 712 56.70 -0.94 3.72
N LEU A 713 55.75 -1.25 4.61
CA LEU A 713 54.73 -2.30 4.45
C LEU A 713 53.42 -1.92 5.12
N LEU A 714 52.34 -2.59 4.72
CA LEU A 714 51.03 -2.58 5.37
C LEU A 714 50.70 -3.99 5.88
N HIS A 715 50.20 -4.15 7.10
CA HIS A 715 49.80 -5.47 7.62
C HIS A 715 48.68 -5.39 8.66
N VAL A 716 48.05 -6.52 8.99
CA VAL A 716 47.10 -6.63 10.10
C VAL A 716 47.83 -7.06 11.38
N MET A 717 47.65 -6.29 12.45
CA MET A 717 48.12 -6.60 13.81
C MET A 717 47.26 -7.71 14.46
N PRO A 718 47.76 -8.40 15.50
CA PRO A 718 46.96 -9.37 16.26
C PRO A 718 45.69 -8.82 16.92
N THR A 719 45.57 -7.48 17.04
CA THR A 719 44.35 -6.78 17.49
C THR A 719 43.27 -6.67 16.41
N GLY A 720 43.52 -7.21 15.21
CA GLY A 720 42.65 -7.07 14.05
C GLY A 720 42.78 -5.75 13.29
N LYS A 721 43.53 -4.77 13.79
CA LYS A 721 43.72 -3.48 13.10
C LYS A 721 44.88 -3.50 12.11
N GLU A 722 44.74 -2.73 11.04
CA GLU A 722 45.81 -2.44 10.09
C GLU A 722 46.93 -1.60 10.72
N MET A 723 48.14 -1.72 10.18
CA MET A 723 49.30 -0.92 10.58
C MET A 723 50.30 -0.81 9.44
N TYR A 724 50.65 0.43 9.10
CA TYR A 724 51.77 0.76 8.23
C TYR A 724 53.09 0.77 9.02
N VAL A 725 54.14 0.13 8.50
CA VAL A 725 55.43 -0.03 9.21
C VAL A 725 56.63 0.27 8.31
N GLY A 726 57.45 1.24 8.73
CA GLY A 726 58.66 1.65 8.00
C GLY A 726 58.39 2.59 6.81
N VAL A 727 57.17 3.10 6.68
CA VAL A 727 56.85 4.21 5.77
C VAL A 727 57.75 5.40 6.08
N GLY A 728 58.32 6.03 5.05
CA GLY A 728 59.27 7.13 5.17
C GLY A 728 60.68 6.72 5.63
N ILE A 729 60.92 5.44 5.92
CA ILE A 729 62.20 4.93 6.50
C ILE A 729 62.88 3.90 5.59
N ARG A 730 62.11 3.07 4.87
CA ARG A 730 62.65 1.98 4.03
C ARG A 730 61.78 1.70 2.81
N THR A 731 62.38 1.16 1.76
CA THR A 731 61.63 0.54 0.65
C THR A 731 61.76 -0.98 0.73
N GLN A 732 60.65 -1.68 0.53
CA GLN A 732 60.61 -3.12 0.37
C GLN A 732 59.57 -3.44 -0.71
N LEU A 733 59.96 -4.22 -1.70
CA LEU A 733 59.20 -4.51 -2.91
C LEU A 733 59.12 -6.01 -3.13
N TRP A 734 57.95 -6.49 -3.53
CA TRP A 734 57.79 -7.91 -3.78
C TRP A 734 58.54 -8.40 -5.01
N THR A 735 59.03 -9.63 -4.90
CA THR A 735 59.41 -10.46 -6.05
C THR A 735 58.35 -11.55 -6.26
N ASN A 736 58.34 -12.19 -7.42
CA ASN A 736 57.40 -13.28 -7.71
C ASN A 736 57.81 -14.63 -7.08
N VAL A 737 58.87 -14.69 -6.27
CA VAL A 737 59.42 -15.94 -5.73
C VAL A 737 59.02 -16.17 -4.25
N PRO A 738 58.51 -17.37 -3.88
CA PRO A 738 58.23 -17.74 -2.50
C PRO A 738 59.53 -17.88 -1.70
N GLY A 739 59.42 -17.89 -0.38
CA GLY A 739 60.59 -17.89 0.50
C GLY A 739 61.39 -19.19 0.43
N SER A 740 62.55 -19.17 1.10
CA SER A 740 63.40 -20.35 1.27
C SER A 740 63.91 -20.43 2.70
N PRO A 741 63.91 -21.60 3.37
CA PRO A 741 64.50 -21.75 4.69
C PRO A 741 65.98 -21.35 4.70
N ALA A 742 66.42 -20.63 5.74
CA ALA A 742 67.83 -20.25 5.91
C ALA A 742 68.78 -21.47 5.98
N SER A 743 68.28 -22.63 6.43
CA SER A 743 69.03 -23.88 6.53
C SER A 743 69.15 -24.68 5.22
N ASP A 744 68.24 -24.49 4.27
CA ASP A 744 68.27 -25.12 2.94
C ASP A 744 67.67 -24.17 1.89
N PRO A 745 68.48 -23.25 1.33
CA PRO A 745 68.04 -22.31 0.30
C PRO A 745 67.59 -22.95 -1.02
N SER A 746 67.71 -24.29 -1.17
CA SER A 746 67.22 -25.03 -2.34
C SER A 746 65.76 -25.47 -2.22
N ARG A 747 65.13 -25.27 -1.04
CA ARG A 747 63.72 -25.58 -0.78
C ARG A 747 62.86 -24.33 -0.78
N VAL A 748 61.60 -24.54 -1.14
CA VAL A 748 60.53 -23.56 -1.02
C VAL A 748 59.91 -23.61 0.37
N ASP A 749 59.85 -22.46 1.03
CA ASP A 749 58.94 -22.16 2.14
C ASP A 749 57.73 -21.42 1.56
N ALA A 750 56.63 -22.14 1.38
CA ALA A 750 55.41 -21.59 0.80
C ALA A 750 54.70 -20.59 1.74
N THR A 751 55.09 -20.47 3.01
CA THR A 751 54.49 -19.54 3.98
C THR A 751 55.08 -18.13 3.91
N THR A 752 56.30 -18.00 3.38
CA THR A 752 57.03 -16.73 3.26
C THR A 752 57.31 -16.38 1.79
N ALA A 753 57.82 -15.18 1.53
CA ALA A 753 58.17 -14.72 0.20
C ALA A 753 59.45 -13.87 0.15
N VAL A 754 60.07 -13.83 -1.03
CA VAL A 754 61.26 -13.03 -1.29
C VAL A 754 60.87 -11.59 -1.62
N SER A 755 61.46 -10.61 -0.93
CA SER A 755 61.36 -9.19 -1.28
C SER A 755 62.74 -8.59 -1.53
N PHE A 756 62.82 -7.62 -2.44
CA PHE A 756 63.94 -6.71 -2.57
C PHE A 756 63.74 -5.53 -1.61
N GLY A 757 64.78 -5.05 -0.95
CA GLY A 757 64.66 -3.88 -0.08
C GLY A 757 65.93 -3.07 0.09
N VAL A 758 65.72 -1.84 0.53
CA VAL A 758 66.75 -0.91 1.02
C VAL A 758 66.39 -0.55 2.45
N LEU A 759 67.20 -1.00 3.41
CA LEU A 759 67.04 -0.69 4.83
C LEU A 759 68.14 0.26 5.31
N PRO A 760 67.86 1.16 6.28
CA PRO A 760 68.90 1.91 6.97
C PRO A 760 69.97 0.97 7.58
N PRO A 761 71.28 1.26 7.46
CA PRO A 761 71.90 2.38 6.74
C PRO A 761 72.15 2.02 5.26
N GLU A 762 71.15 2.26 4.41
CA GLU A 762 71.23 2.16 2.95
C GLU A 762 71.70 0.80 2.38
N VAL A 763 71.47 -0.29 3.13
CA VAL A 763 71.84 -1.66 2.72
C VAL A 763 70.81 -2.24 1.75
N LEU A 764 71.28 -2.61 0.56
CA LEU A 764 70.55 -3.35 -0.47
C LEU A 764 70.55 -4.84 -0.16
N GLN A 765 69.38 -5.48 -0.07
CA GLN A 765 69.27 -6.90 0.24
C GLN A 765 68.04 -7.56 -0.37
N LEU A 766 68.18 -8.85 -0.72
CA LEU A 766 67.06 -9.76 -0.98
C LEU A 766 66.70 -10.50 0.33
N TYR A 767 65.55 -10.16 0.91
CA TYR A 767 65.00 -10.78 2.12
C TYR A 767 64.25 -12.06 1.74
N ARG A 768 64.73 -13.23 2.20
CA ARG A 768 64.21 -14.54 1.75
C ARG A 768 63.03 -15.11 2.54
N GLN A 769 62.63 -14.49 3.65
CA GLN A 769 61.60 -15.00 4.56
C GLN A 769 60.69 -13.88 5.09
N ASN A 770 60.07 -13.09 4.20
CA ASN A 770 59.06 -12.12 4.61
C ASN A 770 57.69 -12.79 4.77
N HIS A 771 56.89 -12.32 5.72
CA HIS A 771 55.50 -12.75 5.87
C HIS A 771 54.68 -12.32 4.63
N GLN A 772 54.04 -13.26 3.94
CA GLN A 772 53.13 -12.97 2.82
C GLN A 772 51.87 -12.23 3.30
N ALA A 773 51.50 -12.38 4.57
CA ALA A 773 50.40 -11.64 5.20
C ALA A 773 50.62 -10.12 5.26
N ALA A 774 51.87 -9.64 5.14
CA ALA A 774 52.14 -8.23 4.92
C ALA A 774 52.00 -7.89 3.42
N ALA A 775 51.41 -6.73 3.15
CA ALA A 775 51.35 -6.14 1.82
C ALA A 775 52.54 -5.21 1.61
N TYR A 776 53.13 -5.27 0.42
CA TYR A 776 54.23 -4.42 -0.04
C TYR A 776 53.97 -3.97 -1.48
N PRO A 777 54.52 -2.85 -1.96
CA PRO A 777 54.34 -2.47 -3.35
C PRO A 777 55.05 -3.43 -4.32
N VAL A 778 54.65 -3.32 -5.59
CA VAL A 778 55.22 -4.04 -6.72
C VAL A 778 55.79 -3.02 -7.71
N ARG A 779 56.95 -3.31 -8.31
CA ARG A 779 57.45 -2.57 -9.48
C ARG A 779 57.66 -3.57 -10.61
N CYS A 780 56.75 -3.55 -11.59
CA CYS A 780 56.69 -4.58 -12.61
C CYS A 780 57.90 -4.53 -13.56
N VAL A 781 58.27 -5.69 -14.10
CA VAL A 781 59.18 -5.83 -15.24
C VAL A 781 58.42 -6.31 -16.47
N LYS A 782 58.95 -6.02 -17.65
CA LYS A 782 58.39 -6.51 -18.91
C LYS A 782 58.39 -8.05 -18.94
N GLU A 783 57.33 -8.65 -19.49
CA GLU A 783 57.16 -10.12 -19.56
C GLU A 783 58.29 -10.84 -20.29
#